data_AF-A0A4Y3L0L1-F1
#
_entry.id   AF-A0A4Y3L0L1-F1
#
_cell.length_a   1.000
_cell.length_b   1.000
_cell.length_c   1.000
_cell.angle_alpha   90.00
_cell.angle_beta   90.00
_cell.angle_gamma   90.00
#
_symmetry.space_group_name_H-M   'P 1'
#
loop_
_entity.id
_entity.type
_entity.pdbx_description
1 polymer ?
#
loop_
_entity_poly.entity_id
_entity_poly.type
_entity_poly.pdbx_seq_one_letter_code
_entity_poly.pdbx_strand_id
1 'polypeptide(L)'
;MAVVAETYSFRHASAVLTEFVTAHTPAGGGKPAAAELAAIESALVEATAAVTARRYQDAVEAYRSAERLIWRQLNPRSTWEWSSTVDLSRHVSLLEPLVEISLAWLAVLPLPGPRPGPVSTRPLDDSVLASTAALDATGLRATAVRTAADAAAASSVAFGSALGAAGQAGSAQVVLDRAKELAPNLVPRLEEAVDLGPAIHRDLLLPRARVLDPGAAGVFRALRLPASERIELPTAVTADRTLLLADAGGAVQELTWTAGAEPVAEVVRLLYADRVTRTDLLDRFVRPKEASDAVLGLAHAYFYEIPLGLAECHHALGDWARAEEQYLRAASYSFLNTETEAPFVWLRLGTLYVDWGIAHYRQDEHAEALAVLGKVLSPDGSAPASPLWDTPGLAGPAAAARALLPLPAEPAGLAGDAATATVLLTAWEQLVKLAAGLDFWGMPTQFVPIWTYDYLRSVAVEFAQLAVSAERDVVAYWSRADAARLTQAQLVQSTAQARAEAAATRLQRDATSAEVTVYDRAVGLAAQRAADATTDADTYATTSSQALMHSALSAQLSGGDDGNARQLDALADRMVLGNYRLSGDRGTLAAAESLAAQRLNRDYEVDRMRRQAAQLLQAEAQAVAERAAARARLAAADAAVAVADLRARHADELVAVFDDATFTPEVWWRMGEVMHGIYRRYLTMALRVARLMQQAYNFETDQALTLIRADYSLLEVNGLLGADALLADISQLQYDLVAVARGKPQPVKHTVSLAESHGLAFETGLRQTGVMEFETDVDEFDHAFPGTYAGRIEAVEVEVEGLVPVRGVRGFLTNNGVSAYRVPGAPAAVKFRLQPRETLVLSEYERRRDGLLVADDTRARGVFQGAGVCSSWRLELPKAVNELDFGALTDVRLTFYYSARYDRDLHEQVLTELAERPSVHGRQRAVPLRWLYPDLFYLLQDTGELVLPLTASDFPRSQRDPVLTELGLVLTTDGSRSAQGITVEVAPPAAADAVAATTDAAGIIGSETGPWVGLATGPAIGDWRISIPEAANAGLDRAVVANLALLLGYSYTPRA
;
A
#
# COMPACT_ATOMS: atom_id res chain seq x y z
N MET A 1 9.90 -19.69 0.75
CA MET A 1 9.12 -19.32 1.95
C MET A 1 8.33 -18.03 1.76
N ALA A 2 8.90 -16.92 1.27
CA ALA A 2 8.15 -15.66 1.07
C ALA A 2 6.88 -15.77 0.20
N VAL A 3 6.92 -16.52 -0.91
CA VAL A 3 5.74 -16.76 -1.78
C VAL A 3 4.67 -17.61 -1.08
N VAL A 4 5.04 -18.44 -0.10
CA VAL A 4 4.12 -19.28 0.70
C VAL A 4 3.48 -18.45 1.82
N ALA A 5 4.19 -17.44 2.36
CA ALA A 5 3.67 -16.54 3.38
C ALA A 5 2.59 -15.58 2.84
N GLU A 6 2.77 -15.02 1.63
CA GLU A 6 1.73 -14.20 0.97
C GLU A 6 0.47 -15.01 0.61
N THR A 7 0.62 -16.31 0.30
CA THR A 7 -0.51 -17.18 -0.03
C THR A 7 -1.32 -17.65 1.17
N TYR A 8 -0.79 -17.48 2.39
CA TYR A 8 -1.41 -18.00 3.61
C TYR A 8 -2.35 -17.00 4.30
N SER A 9 -2.26 -15.72 3.96
CA SER A 9 -3.01 -14.64 4.63
C SER A 9 -4.49 -14.58 4.25
N PHE A 10 -4.88 -15.20 3.12
CA PHE A 10 -6.22 -15.02 2.55
C PHE A 10 -6.76 -16.30 1.93
N ARG A 11 -8.07 -16.52 2.07
CA ARG A 11 -8.77 -17.69 1.53
C ARG A 11 -8.74 -17.65 -0.01
N HIS A 12 -7.80 -18.39 -0.61
CA HIS A 12 -7.54 -18.35 -2.04
C HIS A 12 -8.21 -19.54 -2.76
N ALA A 13 -9.53 -19.54 -2.88
CA ALA A 13 -10.26 -20.57 -3.62
C ALA A 13 -11.58 -20.04 -4.23
N SER A 14 -11.99 -20.65 -5.35
CA SER A 14 -13.35 -20.58 -5.86
C SER A 14 -14.32 -21.09 -4.80
N ALA A 15 -15.44 -20.39 -4.59
CA ALA A 15 -16.43 -20.77 -3.59
C ALA A 15 -16.87 -22.23 -3.79
N VAL A 16 -16.62 -23.06 -2.79
CA VAL A 16 -16.89 -24.49 -2.88
C VAL A 16 -18.37 -24.75 -2.61
N LEU A 17 -18.99 -24.00 -1.68
CA LEU A 17 -20.39 -24.14 -1.28
C LEU A 17 -21.39 -23.65 -2.36
N THR A 18 -20.98 -22.73 -3.24
CA THR A 18 -21.86 -22.18 -4.29
C THR A 18 -22.27 -23.22 -5.33
N GLU A 19 -21.38 -24.15 -5.70
CA GLU A 19 -21.69 -25.28 -6.60
C GLU A 19 -22.78 -26.20 -6.01
N PHE A 20 -22.92 -26.26 -4.68
CA PHE A 20 -23.91 -27.12 -4.00
C PHE A 20 -25.32 -26.53 -3.99
N VAL A 21 -25.44 -25.20 -3.83
CA VAL A 21 -26.73 -24.51 -3.73
C VAL A 21 -27.47 -24.50 -5.08
N THR A 22 -26.74 -24.37 -6.19
CA THR A 22 -27.33 -24.37 -7.55
C THR A 22 -27.67 -25.76 -8.08
N ALA A 23 -27.03 -26.83 -7.58
CA ALA A 23 -27.22 -28.19 -8.11
C ALA A 23 -28.40 -28.97 -7.48
N HIS A 24 -28.88 -28.57 -6.30
CA HIS A 24 -29.91 -29.32 -5.54
C HIS A 24 -31.18 -28.51 -5.27
N THR A 25 -31.51 -27.53 -6.11
CA THR A 25 -32.72 -26.73 -5.99
C THR A 25 -33.76 -27.13 -7.04
N PRO A 26 -34.81 -27.89 -6.69
CA PRO A 26 -36.02 -27.92 -7.48
C PRO A 26 -36.66 -26.53 -7.46
N ALA A 27 -37.36 -26.17 -8.53
CA ALA A 27 -38.15 -24.95 -8.61
C ALA A 27 -39.15 -24.88 -7.43
N GLY A 28 -38.83 -24.11 -6.39
CA GLY A 28 -39.75 -23.78 -5.30
C GLY A 28 -39.36 -24.15 -3.85
N GLY A 29 -38.16 -24.67 -3.55
CA GLY A 29 -37.84 -25.03 -2.15
C GLY A 29 -36.36 -25.14 -1.81
N GLY A 30 -35.67 -24.01 -1.60
CA GLY A 30 -34.34 -24.04 -0.98
C GLY A 30 -34.45 -24.27 0.52
N LYS A 31 -33.67 -25.20 1.10
CA LYS A 31 -33.49 -25.27 2.56
C LYS A 31 -32.79 -23.96 3.00
N PRO A 32 -33.41 -23.09 3.82
CA PRO A 32 -32.87 -21.77 4.17
C PRO A 32 -31.47 -21.81 4.79
N ALA A 33 -31.11 -22.95 5.40
CA ALA A 33 -29.85 -23.18 6.09
C ALA A 33 -28.62 -23.25 5.15
N ALA A 34 -28.72 -23.86 3.96
CA ALA A 34 -27.57 -24.02 3.05
C ALA A 34 -27.18 -22.71 2.34
N ALA A 35 -28.13 -21.78 2.18
CA ALA A 35 -27.89 -20.47 1.61
C ALA A 35 -27.06 -19.55 2.53
N GLU A 36 -27.18 -19.71 3.85
CA GLU A 36 -26.42 -18.92 4.83
C GLU A 36 -24.93 -19.25 4.83
N LEU A 37 -24.57 -20.54 4.79
CA LEU A 37 -23.16 -20.97 4.69
C LEU A 37 -22.50 -20.50 3.38
N ALA A 38 -23.23 -20.60 2.27
CA ALA A 38 -22.74 -20.10 0.98
C ALA A 38 -22.56 -18.57 0.99
N ALA A 39 -23.41 -17.83 1.72
CA ALA A 39 -23.25 -16.38 1.89
C ALA A 39 -22.01 -16.02 2.72
N ILE A 40 -21.69 -16.78 3.78
CA ILE A 40 -20.45 -16.58 4.57
C ILE A 40 -19.22 -16.76 3.68
N GLU A 41 -19.13 -17.87 2.94
CA GLU A 41 -17.99 -18.12 2.05
C GLU A 41 -17.91 -17.09 0.93
N SER A 42 -19.04 -16.71 0.32
CA SER A 42 -19.10 -15.67 -0.70
C SER A 42 -18.55 -14.34 -0.18
N ALA A 43 -18.91 -13.93 1.04
CA ALA A 43 -18.42 -12.69 1.63
C ALA A 43 -16.90 -12.72 1.89
N LEU A 44 -16.34 -13.85 2.33
CA LEU A 44 -14.89 -14.00 2.52
C LEU A 44 -14.11 -13.98 1.19
N VAL A 45 -14.65 -14.62 0.14
CA VAL A 45 -14.07 -14.62 -1.20
C VAL A 45 -14.14 -13.22 -1.81
N GLU A 46 -15.28 -12.53 -1.66
CA GLU A 46 -15.47 -11.16 -2.10
C GLU A 46 -14.51 -10.20 -1.39
N ALA A 47 -14.32 -10.36 -0.08
CA ALA A 47 -13.36 -9.57 0.69
C ALA A 47 -11.93 -9.75 0.13
N THR A 48 -11.51 -10.99 -0.09
CA THR A 48 -10.19 -11.31 -0.66
C THR A 48 -10.01 -10.73 -2.07
N ALA A 49 -11.05 -10.82 -2.91
CA ALA A 49 -11.05 -10.23 -4.24
C ALA A 49 -10.97 -8.70 -4.18
N ALA A 50 -11.64 -8.06 -3.21
CA ALA A 50 -11.57 -6.63 -2.97
C ALA A 50 -10.17 -6.19 -2.49
N VAL A 51 -9.53 -6.91 -1.56
CA VAL A 51 -8.13 -6.65 -1.14
C VAL A 51 -7.18 -6.74 -2.34
N THR A 52 -7.29 -7.80 -3.14
CA THR A 52 -6.45 -8.00 -4.34
C THR A 52 -6.64 -6.88 -5.37
N ALA A 53 -7.87 -6.35 -5.47
CA ALA A 53 -8.20 -5.21 -6.30
C ALA A 53 -7.91 -3.84 -5.65
N ARG A 54 -7.26 -3.80 -4.47
CA ARG A 54 -6.99 -2.59 -3.67
C ARG A 54 -8.23 -1.78 -3.26
N ARG A 55 -9.42 -2.41 -3.23
CA ARG A 55 -10.68 -1.82 -2.74
C ARG A 55 -10.85 -2.11 -1.24
N TYR A 56 -10.04 -1.47 -0.42
CA TYR A 56 -9.95 -1.81 1.02
C TYR A 56 -11.23 -1.51 1.82
N GLN A 57 -12.01 -0.48 1.44
CA GLN A 57 -13.30 -0.20 2.10
C GLN A 57 -14.32 -1.31 1.82
N ASP A 58 -14.45 -1.73 0.56
CA ASP A 58 -15.32 -2.85 0.16
C ASP A 58 -14.88 -4.15 0.84
N ALA A 59 -13.57 -4.37 0.97
CA ALA A 59 -13.01 -5.51 1.69
C ALA A 59 -13.39 -5.49 3.17
N VAL A 60 -13.30 -4.34 3.85
CA VAL A 60 -13.72 -4.18 5.25
C VAL A 60 -15.20 -4.51 5.39
N GLU A 61 -16.06 -4.02 4.51
CA GLU A 61 -17.49 -4.31 4.56
C GLU A 61 -17.78 -5.80 4.34
N ALA A 62 -17.10 -6.44 3.39
CA ALA A 62 -17.23 -7.86 3.11
C ALA A 62 -16.73 -8.73 4.29
N TYR A 63 -15.60 -8.40 4.92
CA TYR A 63 -15.11 -9.08 6.13
C TYR A 63 -16.08 -8.90 7.31
N ARG A 64 -16.61 -7.70 7.52
CA ARG A 64 -17.64 -7.45 8.54
C ARG A 64 -18.94 -8.19 8.21
N SER A 65 -19.32 -8.30 6.94
CA SER A 65 -20.46 -9.11 6.51
C SER A 65 -20.28 -10.58 6.90
N ALA A 66 -19.11 -11.16 6.59
CA ALA A 66 -18.77 -12.52 6.99
C ALA A 66 -18.79 -12.69 8.53
N GLU A 67 -18.21 -11.74 9.26
CA GLU A 67 -18.19 -11.73 10.73
C GLU A 67 -19.61 -11.77 11.34
N ARG A 68 -20.51 -10.94 10.81
CA ARG A 68 -21.92 -10.87 11.23
C ARG A 68 -22.69 -12.15 10.92
N LEU A 69 -22.47 -12.72 9.74
CA LEU A 69 -23.10 -13.98 9.33
C LEU A 69 -22.64 -15.16 10.20
N ILE A 70 -21.35 -15.21 10.58
CA ILE A 70 -20.82 -16.22 11.51
C ILE A 70 -21.40 -16.00 12.92
N TRP A 71 -21.46 -14.75 13.40
CA TRP A 71 -22.00 -14.45 14.73
C TRP A 71 -23.48 -14.81 14.88
N ARG A 72 -24.28 -14.64 13.83
CA ARG A 72 -25.69 -15.06 13.80
C ARG A 72 -25.86 -16.56 14.06
N GLN A 73 -24.85 -17.38 13.74
CA GLN A 73 -24.85 -18.81 14.06
C GLN A 73 -24.69 -19.06 15.57
N LEU A 74 -23.84 -18.29 16.24
CA LEU A 74 -23.66 -18.35 17.70
C LEU A 74 -24.85 -17.79 18.47
N ASN A 75 -25.47 -16.72 17.95
CA ASN A 75 -26.59 -16.06 18.58
C ASN A 75 -27.76 -15.84 17.60
N PRO A 76 -28.54 -16.89 17.31
CA PRO A 76 -29.66 -16.81 16.37
C PRO A 76 -30.80 -15.90 16.85
N ARG A 77 -30.79 -15.45 18.11
CA ARG A 77 -31.79 -14.53 18.69
C ARG A 77 -31.44 -13.05 18.46
N SER A 78 -30.31 -12.72 17.82
CA SER A 78 -29.94 -11.34 17.54
C SER A 78 -30.87 -10.73 16.47
N THR A 79 -31.84 -9.91 16.87
CA THR A 79 -32.82 -9.23 16.01
C THR A 79 -32.38 -7.84 15.54
N TRP A 80 -31.09 -7.53 15.58
CA TRP A 80 -30.60 -6.17 15.36
C TRP A 80 -30.54 -5.90 13.86
N GLU A 81 -31.17 -4.80 13.40
CA GLU A 81 -30.92 -4.27 12.06
C GLU A 81 -29.46 -3.80 12.01
N TRP A 82 -28.63 -4.50 11.22
CA TRP A 82 -27.18 -4.35 11.21
C TRP A 82 -26.74 -3.04 10.53
N SER A 83 -26.97 -1.89 11.17
CA SER A 83 -26.59 -0.57 10.68
C SER A 83 -25.42 0.08 11.44
N SER A 84 -24.77 -0.60 12.39
CA SER A 84 -23.68 0.00 13.17
C SER A 84 -22.48 -0.92 13.45
N THR A 85 -21.34 -0.25 13.61
CA THR A 85 -20.01 -0.66 14.06
C THR A 85 -20.01 -1.28 15.47
N VAL A 86 -20.70 -2.40 15.66
CA VAL A 86 -20.66 -3.16 16.92
C VAL A 86 -19.48 -4.14 16.89
N ASP A 87 -18.57 -4.02 17.84
CA ASP A 87 -17.50 -5.01 18.02
C ASP A 87 -18.06 -6.28 18.68
N LEU A 88 -17.91 -7.40 17.96
CA LEU A 88 -18.41 -8.70 18.38
C LEU A 88 -17.40 -9.41 19.29
N SER A 89 -17.90 -10.13 20.29
CA SER A 89 -17.04 -10.79 21.28
C SER A 89 -16.23 -11.92 20.66
N ARG A 90 -14.93 -11.93 20.95
CA ARG A 90 -13.96 -12.95 20.51
C ARG A 90 -13.32 -13.65 21.71
N HIS A 91 -14.08 -13.78 22.80
CA HIS A 91 -13.59 -14.49 23.97
C HIS A 91 -13.27 -15.95 23.62
N VAL A 92 -12.16 -16.48 24.13
CA VAL A 92 -11.65 -17.83 23.80
C VAL A 92 -12.68 -18.94 24.03
N SER A 93 -13.57 -18.75 25.01
CA SER A 93 -14.66 -19.70 25.32
C SER A 93 -15.72 -19.85 24.22
N LEU A 94 -15.72 -19.00 23.19
CA LEU A 94 -16.63 -19.11 22.05
C LEU A 94 -16.12 -20.07 20.96
N LEU A 95 -14.89 -20.55 21.08
CA LEU A 95 -14.30 -21.46 20.10
C LEU A 95 -14.97 -22.83 20.08
N GLU A 96 -15.12 -23.48 21.24
CA GLU A 96 -15.80 -24.78 21.33
C GLU A 96 -17.25 -24.72 20.81
N PRO A 97 -18.07 -23.73 21.19
CA PRO A 97 -19.39 -23.53 20.58
C PRO A 97 -19.37 -23.31 19.07
N LEU A 98 -18.40 -22.56 18.52
CA LEU A 98 -18.27 -22.39 17.07
C LEU A 98 -17.91 -23.70 16.36
N VAL A 99 -17.05 -24.52 16.95
CA VAL A 99 -16.70 -25.83 16.41
C VAL A 99 -17.91 -26.77 16.50
N GLU A 100 -18.66 -26.76 17.60
CA GLU A 100 -19.91 -27.51 17.75
C GLU A 100 -20.94 -27.14 16.67
N ILE A 101 -21.17 -25.84 16.46
CA ILE A 101 -22.04 -25.34 15.39
C ILE A 101 -21.53 -25.79 14.00
N SER A 102 -20.23 -25.71 13.77
CA SER A 102 -19.62 -26.16 12.52
C SER A 102 -19.86 -27.66 12.29
N LEU A 103 -19.78 -28.48 13.33
CA LEU A 103 -20.07 -29.91 13.25
C LEU A 103 -21.57 -30.18 13.06
N ALA A 104 -22.45 -29.39 13.67
CA ALA A 104 -23.89 -29.47 13.42
C ALA A 104 -24.22 -29.13 11.95
N TRP A 105 -23.50 -28.19 11.34
CA TRP A 105 -23.62 -27.86 9.92
C TRP A 105 -23.23 -29.01 8.99
N LEU A 106 -22.29 -29.88 9.39
CA LEU A 106 -21.97 -31.09 8.64
C LEU A 106 -23.15 -32.07 8.54
N ALA A 107 -24.11 -32.04 9.47
CA ALA A 107 -25.31 -32.87 9.40
C ALA A 107 -26.27 -32.43 8.27
N VAL A 108 -26.22 -31.16 7.86
CA VAL A 108 -27.10 -30.57 6.83
C VAL A 108 -26.49 -30.68 5.43
N LEU A 109 -25.17 -30.89 5.33
CA LEU A 109 -24.49 -31.12 4.06
C LEU A 109 -24.94 -32.46 3.42
N PRO A 110 -25.19 -32.49 2.10
CA PRO A 110 -25.48 -33.73 1.39
C PRO A 110 -24.26 -34.66 1.46
N LEU A 111 -24.49 -35.93 1.77
CA LEU A 111 -23.43 -36.93 1.78
C LEU A 111 -23.16 -37.40 0.35
N PRO A 112 -21.88 -37.54 -0.05
CA PRO A 112 -21.55 -38.07 -1.36
C PRO A 112 -22.07 -39.50 -1.50
N GLY A 113 -23.15 -39.70 -2.26
CA GLY A 113 -23.62 -41.03 -2.64
C GLY A 113 -22.83 -41.61 -3.83
N PRO A 114 -22.93 -42.93 -4.06
CA PRO A 114 -22.32 -43.56 -5.23
C PRO A 114 -22.96 -43.07 -6.54
N ARG A 115 -22.25 -43.18 -7.66
CA ARG A 115 -22.79 -42.81 -8.98
C ARG A 115 -23.82 -43.82 -9.45
N PRO A 116 -24.89 -43.41 -10.15
CA PRO A 116 -25.74 -44.33 -10.88
C PRO A 116 -24.98 -44.86 -12.09
N GLY A 117 -24.65 -46.15 -12.09
CA GLY A 117 -24.04 -46.82 -13.23
C GLY A 117 -24.40 -48.29 -13.26
N PRO A 118 -24.50 -48.92 -14.46
CA PRO A 118 -24.68 -50.36 -14.55
C PRO A 118 -23.45 -51.05 -13.95
N VAL A 119 -23.63 -51.69 -12.80
CA VAL A 119 -22.62 -52.58 -12.24
C VAL A 119 -22.61 -53.83 -13.11
N SER A 120 -21.44 -54.20 -13.63
CA SER A 120 -21.27 -55.39 -14.46
C SER A 120 -21.82 -56.63 -13.75
N THR A 121 -22.54 -57.51 -14.47
CA THR A 121 -23.04 -58.78 -13.92
C THR A 121 -21.95 -59.83 -13.71
N ARG A 122 -20.68 -59.50 -14.03
CA ARG A 122 -19.52 -60.36 -13.78
C ARG A 122 -18.84 -59.95 -12.47
N PRO A 123 -18.40 -60.91 -11.62
CA PRO A 123 -17.62 -60.59 -10.42
C PRO A 123 -16.36 -59.82 -10.83
N LEU A 124 -16.16 -58.63 -10.23
CA LEU A 124 -14.90 -57.90 -10.35
C LEU A 124 -13.87 -58.54 -9.40
N ASP A 125 -12.64 -58.61 -9.88
CA ASP A 125 -11.50 -58.99 -9.04
C ASP A 125 -11.14 -57.82 -8.14
N ASP A 126 -11.35 -57.97 -6.82
CA ASP A 126 -11.10 -56.93 -5.82
C ASP A 126 -9.63 -56.47 -5.79
N SER A 127 -8.69 -57.31 -6.26
CA SER A 127 -7.27 -56.94 -6.36
C SER A 127 -6.99 -55.87 -7.43
N VAL A 128 -7.86 -55.77 -8.45
CA VAL A 128 -7.79 -54.76 -9.53
C VAL A 128 -8.41 -53.43 -9.08
N LEU A 129 -9.34 -53.47 -8.11
CA LEU A 129 -9.99 -52.31 -7.52
C LEU A 129 -9.30 -51.78 -6.26
N ALA A 130 -8.31 -52.49 -5.71
CA ALA A 130 -7.62 -52.12 -4.48
C ALA A 130 -6.96 -50.72 -4.56
N SER A 131 -6.52 -50.29 -5.74
CA SER A 131 -6.02 -48.92 -5.97
C SER A 131 -7.13 -47.87 -6.12
N THR A 132 -8.36 -48.28 -6.47
CA THR A 132 -9.57 -47.43 -6.44
C THR A 132 -10.25 -47.39 -5.08
N ALA A 133 -9.87 -48.24 -4.11
CA ALA A 133 -10.30 -48.10 -2.71
C ALA A 133 -9.74 -46.81 -2.04
N ALA A 134 -8.79 -46.14 -2.71
CA ALA A 134 -8.33 -44.79 -2.39
C ALA A 134 -9.18 -43.67 -3.04
N LEU A 135 -10.37 -43.98 -3.59
CA LEU A 135 -11.37 -42.98 -3.97
C LEU A 135 -11.86 -42.28 -2.69
N ASP A 136 -11.37 -41.05 -2.47
CA ASP A 136 -11.72 -40.10 -1.40
C ASP A 136 -11.23 -40.45 0.03
N ALA A 137 -9.95 -40.74 0.26
CA ALA A 137 -9.42 -41.14 1.58
C ALA A 137 -9.71 -40.17 2.77
N THR A 138 -10.23 -38.98 2.52
CA THR A 138 -10.60 -37.97 3.53
C THR A 138 -11.94 -37.33 3.19
N GLY A 139 -12.70 -36.85 4.17
CA GLY A 139 -13.97 -36.13 3.93
C GLY A 139 -15.17 -36.67 4.72
N LEU A 140 -16.33 -36.05 4.52
CA LEU A 140 -17.58 -36.41 5.22
C LEU A 140 -18.32 -37.55 4.50
N ARG A 141 -18.70 -38.59 5.25
CA ARG A 141 -19.32 -39.83 4.73
C ARG A 141 -20.50 -40.31 5.58
N ALA A 142 -21.35 -41.14 4.98
CA ALA A 142 -22.41 -41.86 5.69
C ALA A 142 -21.81 -43.07 6.41
N THR A 143 -22.13 -43.24 7.70
CA THR A 143 -21.63 -44.39 8.48
C THR A 143 -22.14 -45.73 7.97
N ALA A 144 -23.26 -45.73 7.25
CA ALA A 144 -23.85 -46.92 6.66
C ALA A 144 -23.28 -47.30 5.27
N VAL A 145 -22.48 -46.43 4.63
CA VAL A 145 -21.86 -46.68 3.31
C VAL A 145 -20.34 -46.50 3.43
N ARG A 146 -19.65 -47.54 3.91
CA ARG A 146 -18.21 -47.46 4.29
C ARG A 146 -17.29 -48.16 3.30
N THR A 147 -17.76 -49.20 2.64
CA THR A 147 -16.96 -50.05 1.76
C THR A 147 -17.31 -49.87 0.28
N ALA A 148 -16.42 -50.31 -0.61
CA ALA A 148 -16.73 -50.38 -2.04
C ALA A 148 -17.94 -51.28 -2.34
N ALA A 149 -18.15 -52.33 -1.51
CA ALA A 149 -19.32 -53.21 -1.60
C ALA A 149 -20.62 -52.48 -1.22
N ASP A 150 -20.60 -51.65 -0.17
CA ASP A 150 -21.76 -50.83 0.24
C ASP A 150 -22.13 -49.80 -0.84
N ALA A 151 -21.12 -49.15 -1.42
CA ALA A 151 -21.30 -48.18 -2.51
C ALA A 151 -21.85 -48.86 -3.78
N ALA A 152 -21.34 -50.04 -4.13
CA ALA A 152 -21.84 -50.84 -5.24
C ALA A 152 -23.27 -51.33 -5.00
N ALA A 153 -23.61 -51.75 -3.77
CA ALA A 153 -24.95 -52.17 -3.40
C ALA A 153 -25.95 -51.01 -3.51
N ALA A 154 -25.62 -49.82 -2.98
CA ALA A 154 -26.47 -48.63 -3.09
C ALA A 154 -26.68 -48.16 -4.54
N SER A 155 -25.64 -48.21 -5.39
CA SER A 155 -25.78 -47.98 -6.83
C SER A 155 -26.68 -49.00 -7.51
N SER A 156 -26.56 -50.27 -7.13
CA SER A 156 -27.35 -51.36 -7.70
C SER A 156 -28.82 -51.24 -7.31
N VAL A 157 -29.13 -50.83 -6.07
CA VAL A 157 -30.51 -50.55 -5.63
C VAL A 157 -31.15 -49.43 -6.46
N ALA A 158 -30.44 -48.31 -6.66
CA ALA A 158 -30.96 -47.21 -7.47
C ALA A 158 -31.20 -47.61 -8.95
N PHE A 159 -30.26 -48.36 -9.53
CA PHE A 159 -30.39 -48.87 -10.91
C PHE A 159 -31.52 -49.90 -11.05
N GLY A 160 -31.66 -50.82 -10.09
CA GLY A 160 -32.75 -51.79 -10.03
C GLY A 160 -34.13 -51.11 -9.93
N SER A 161 -34.25 -50.09 -9.08
CA SER A 161 -35.48 -49.28 -8.95
C SER A 161 -35.83 -48.54 -10.26
N ALA A 162 -34.83 -47.99 -10.95
CA ALA A 162 -35.03 -47.34 -12.25
C ALA A 162 -35.49 -48.33 -13.35
N LEU A 163 -34.92 -49.54 -13.37
CA LEU A 163 -35.36 -50.62 -14.27
C LEU A 163 -36.80 -51.05 -13.98
N GLY A 164 -37.18 -51.13 -12.71
CA GLY A 164 -38.55 -51.41 -12.27
C GLY A 164 -39.53 -50.34 -12.77
N ALA A 165 -39.21 -49.06 -12.58
CA ALA A 165 -40.02 -47.94 -13.06
C ALA A 165 -40.16 -47.88 -14.60
N ALA A 166 -39.17 -48.40 -15.33
CA ALA A 166 -39.20 -48.53 -16.79
C ALA A 166 -39.96 -49.78 -17.29
N GLY A 167 -40.58 -50.56 -16.39
CA GLY A 167 -41.37 -51.75 -16.74
C GLY A 167 -40.56 -53.05 -16.92
N GLN A 168 -39.28 -53.08 -16.53
CA GLN A 168 -38.39 -54.25 -16.65
C GLN A 168 -38.26 -55.01 -15.32
N ALA A 169 -39.36 -55.57 -14.82
CA ALA A 169 -39.43 -56.21 -13.50
C ALA A 169 -38.43 -57.37 -13.29
N GLY A 170 -38.19 -58.22 -14.29
CA GLY A 170 -37.25 -59.35 -14.17
C GLY A 170 -35.79 -58.91 -14.03
N SER A 171 -35.36 -57.91 -14.81
CA SER A 171 -34.01 -57.34 -14.74
C SER A 171 -33.79 -56.54 -13.46
N ALA A 172 -34.82 -55.84 -12.97
CA ALA A 172 -34.80 -55.13 -11.70
C ALA A 172 -34.54 -56.07 -10.52
N GLN A 173 -35.25 -57.20 -10.47
CA GLN A 173 -35.14 -58.16 -9.38
C GLN A 173 -33.73 -58.77 -9.27
N VAL A 174 -33.11 -59.14 -10.39
CA VAL A 174 -31.75 -59.72 -10.42
C VAL A 174 -30.72 -58.75 -9.87
N VAL A 175 -30.85 -57.45 -10.18
CA VAL A 175 -29.94 -56.41 -9.68
C VAL A 175 -30.17 -56.16 -8.18
N LEU A 176 -31.41 -56.19 -7.71
CA LEU A 176 -31.77 -55.98 -6.30
C LEU A 176 -31.32 -57.17 -5.41
N ASP A 177 -31.52 -58.40 -5.85
CA ASP A 177 -31.09 -59.60 -5.10
C ASP A 177 -29.56 -59.63 -4.94
N ARG A 178 -28.81 -59.24 -5.96
CA ARG A 178 -27.35 -59.12 -5.87
C ARG A 178 -26.92 -57.97 -4.94
N ALA A 179 -27.65 -56.87 -4.93
CA ALA A 179 -27.39 -55.78 -3.98
C ALA A 179 -27.55 -56.28 -2.53
N LYS A 180 -28.56 -57.12 -2.25
CA LYS A 180 -28.77 -57.76 -0.93
C LYS A 180 -27.62 -58.69 -0.54
N GLU A 181 -27.03 -59.41 -1.49
CA GLU A 181 -25.84 -60.23 -1.24
C GLU A 181 -24.59 -59.40 -0.93
N LEU A 182 -24.41 -58.26 -1.62
CA LEU A 182 -23.25 -57.38 -1.44
C LEU A 182 -23.28 -56.62 -0.11
N ALA A 183 -24.47 -56.18 0.34
CA ALA A 183 -24.63 -55.41 1.58
C ALA A 183 -25.93 -55.77 2.32
N PRO A 184 -25.98 -56.93 3.00
CA PRO A 184 -27.22 -57.49 3.57
C PRO A 184 -27.88 -56.62 4.64
N ASN A 185 -27.13 -55.72 5.28
CA ASN A 185 -27.63 -54.83 6.33
C ASN A 185 -28.02 -53.43 5.82
N LEU A 186 -27.47 -53.01 4.67
CA LEU A 186 -27.70 -51.70 4.08
C LEU A 186 -28.92 -51.70 3.16
N VAL A 187 -29.05 -52.72 2.31
CA VAL A 187 -30.09 -52.79 1.28
C VAL A 187 -31.51 -52.78 1.84
N PRO A 188 -31.85 -53.52 2.91
CA PRO A 188 -33.18 -53.44 3.51
C PRO A 188 -33.54 -52.02 3.98
N ARG A 189 -32.59 -51.27 4.54
CA ARG A 189 -32.79 -49.88 4.98
C ARG A 189 -32.95 -48.90 3.82
N LEU A 190 -32.34 -49.19 2.67
CA LEU A 190 -32.53 -48.42 1.44
C LEU A 190 -33.89 -48.72 0.80
N GLU A 191 -34.32 -49.97 0.76
CA GLU A 191 -35.62 -50.39 0.22
C GLU A 191 -36.79 -49.89 1.07
N GLU A 192 -36.71 -49.99 2.40
CA GLU A 192 -37.75 -49.54 3.33
C GLU A 192 -37.99 -48.02 3.28
N ALA A 193 -36.98 -47.25 2.86
CA ALA A 193 -37.10 -45.81 2.68
C ALA A 193 -37.70 -45.39 1.32
N VAL A 194 -37.71 -46.28 0.31
CA VAL A 194 -38.31 -46.02 -1.02
C VAL A 194 -39.85 -46.05 -0.96
N ASP A 195 -40.44 -46.71 0.04
CA ASP A 195 -41.90 -46.78 0.27
C ASP A 195 -42.52 -45.48 0.84
N LEU A 196 -41.72 -44.43 1.11
CA LEU A 196 -42.18 -43.15 1.68
C LEU A 196 -42.35 -41.99 0.67
N GLY A 197 -42.34 -42.24 -0.65
CA GLY A 197 -42.89 -41.32 -1.67
C GLY A 197 -41.92 -40.98 -2.83
N PRO A 198 -42.43 -40.78 -4.07
CA PRO A 198 -41.58 -40.64 -5.24
C PRO A 198 -41.20 -39.18 -5.49
N ALA A 199 -39.90 -38.89 -5.53
CA ALA A 199 -39.36 -37.70 -6.19
C ALA A 199 -38.08 -38.08 -6.92
N ILE A 200 -38.19 -38.91 -7.98
CA ILE A 200 -37.09 -39.14 -8.91
C ILE A 200 -37.41 -38.35 -10.18
N HIS A 201 -36.69 -37.25 -10.36
CA HIS A 201 -36.76 -36.43 -11.56
C HIS A 201 -36.36 -37.25 -12.79
N ARG A 202 -37.20 -37.18 -13.84
CA ARG A 202 -36.84 -37.51 -15.22
C ARG A 202 -35.70 -36.58 -15.63
N ASP A 203 -34.49 -37.11 -15.78
CA ASP A 203 -33.50 -36.72 -16.81
C ASP A 203 -32.25 -37.60 -16.69
N LEU A 204 -32.36 -38.86 -17.12
CA LEU A 204 -31.22 -39.70 -17.46
C LEU A 204 -30.89 -39.49 -18.94
N LEU A 205 -30.33 -38.33 -19.27
CA LEU A 205 -29.65 -38.11 -20.55
C LEU A 205 -28.13 -38.17 -20.31
N LEU A 206 -27.49 -39.12 -21.00
CA LEU A 206 -26.04 -39.37 -20.98
C LEU A 206 -25.23 -38.07 -21.22
N PRO A 207 -24.28 -37.69 -20.34
CA PRO A 207 -23.30 -36.67 -20.66
C PRO A 207 -22.21 -37.27 -21.57
N ARG A 208 -21.90 -36.58 -22.68
CA ARG A 208 -20.67 -36.79 -23.44
C ARG A 208 -19.48 -36.39 -22.56
N ALA A 209 -18.57 -37.34 -22.31
CA ALA A 209 -17.28 -37.05 -21.70
C ALA A 209 -16.55 -35.96 -22.51
N ARG A 210 -16.21 -34.84 -21.86
CA ARG A 210 -15.33 -33.82 -22.43
C ARG A 210 -13.90 -34.32 -22.25
N VAL A 211 -13.25 -34.67 -23.36
CA VAL A 211 -11.83 -35.01 -23.43
C VAL A 211 -11.03 -33.77 -23.01
N LEU A 212 -10.14 -33.93 -22.03
CA LEU A 212 -9.14 -32.93 -21.64
C LEU A 212 -7.74 -33.36 -22.12
N ASP A 213 -7.00 -32.35 -22.56
CA ASP A 213 -5.70 -32.36 -23.23
C ASP A 213 -4.61 -33.25 -22.59
N PRO A 214 -3.75 -33.96 -23.36
CA PRO A 214 -2.69 -34.84 -22.84
C PRO A 214 -1.39 -34.10 -22.47
N GLY A 215 -1.44 -32.82 -22.10
CA GLY A 215 -0.28 -31.94 -22.04
C GLY A 215 0.03 -31.29 -20.68
N ALA A 216 0.04 -32.02 -19.57
CA ALA A 216 0.68 -31.54 -18.33
C ALA A 216 1.12 -32.71 -17.45
N ALA A 217 2.45 -32.88 -17.30
CA ALA A 217 3.04 -33.91 -16.47
C ALA A 217 2.82 -33.62 -14.99
N GLY A 218 2.28 -34.62 -14.26
CA GLY A 218 2.44 -34.77 -12.82
C GLY A 218 1.54 -33.88 -11.95
N VAL A 219 0.33 -34.36 -11.65
CA VAL A 219 -0.35 -34.43 -10.34
C VAL A 219 -1.74 -34.99 -10.67
N PHE A 220 -2.16 -36.08 -10.02
CA PHE A 220 -3.52 -36.60 -10.15
C PHE A 220 -4.51 -35.53 -9.69
N ARG A 221 -5.11 -34.82 -10.66
CA ARG A 221 -6.23 -33.93 -10.41
C ARG A 221 -7.44 -34.84 -10.18
N ALA A 222 -7.88 -34.99 -8.94
CA ALA A 222 -9.14 -35.68 -8.65
C ALA A 222 -10.22 -35.03 -9.51
N LEU A 223 -10.87 -35.84 -10.36
CA LEU A 223 -11.90 -35.38 -11.27
C LEU A 223 -13.09 -34.92 -10.42
N ARG A 224 -13.21 -33.61 -10.16
CA ARG A 224 -14.36 -33.04 -9.46
C ARG A 224 -15.55 -33.10 -10.42
N LEU A 225 -16.51 -33.96 -10.11
CA LEU A 225 -17.73 -34.14 -10.89
C LEU A 225 -18.92 -33.50 -10.18
N PRO A 226 -19.92 -32.98 -10.91
CA PRO A 226 -21.06 -32.27 -10.36
C PRO A 226 -21.84 -33.11 -9.35
N ALA A 227 -22.33 -32.49 -8.29
CA ALA A 227 -23.10 -33.19 -7.26
C ALA A 227 -24.42 -33.78 -7.78
N SER A 228 -24.96 -33.25 -8.88
CA SER A 228 -26.14 -33.76 -9.59
C SER A 228 -25.98 -35.14 -10.23
N GLU A 229 -24.77 -35.70 -10.27
CA GLU A 229 -24.49 -37.04 -10.82
C GLU A 229 -24.43 -38.15 -9.75
N ARG A 230 -24.77 -37.87 -8.48
CA ARG A 230 -24.68 -38.83 -7.36
C ARG A 230 -26.06 -39.26 -6.85
N ILE A 231 -26.15 -40.47 -6.30
CA ILE A 231 -27.39 -41.00 -5.71
C ILE A 231 -27.67 -40.32 -4.36
N GLU A 232 -28.88 -39.81 -4.15
CA GLU A 232 -29.30 -39.32 -2.84
C GLU A 232 -29.63 -40.51 -1.92
N LEU A 233 -28.94 -40.59 -0.78
CA LEU A 233 -29.20 -41.60 0.24
C LEU A 233 -30.33 -41.14 1.19
N PRO A 234 -31.23 -42.05 1.61
CA PRO A 234 -32.32 -41.70 2.53
C PRO A 234 -31.85 -41.21 3.89
N THR A 235 -32.64 -40.34 4.52
CA THR A 235 -32.36 -39.75 5.84
C THR A 235 -32.07 -40.79 6.95
N ALA A 236 -32.75 -41.94 6.90
CA ALA A 236 -32.55 -43.04 7.83
C ALA A 236 -31.15 -43.69 7.74
N VAL A 237 -30.43 -43.49 6.64
CA VAL A 237 -29.10 -44.06 6.35
C VAL A 237 -28.00 -42.99 6.48
N THR A 238 -28.36 -41.71 6.46
CA THR A 238 -27.46 -40.56 6.57
C THR A 238 -27.48 -39.89 7.95
N ALA A 239 -28.20 -40.42 8.93
CA ALA A 239 -28.27 -39.86 10.28
C ALA A 239 -26.93 -39.94 11.03
N ASP A 240 -26.22 -41.07 10.88
CA ASP A 240 -24.91 -41.30 11.49
C ASP A 240 -23.81 -40.86 10.54
N ARG A 241 -22.86 -40.06 11.03
CA ARG A 241 -21.81 -39.43 10.23
C ARG A 241 -20.44 -40.00 10.56
N THR A 242 -19.62 -40.11 9.53
CA THR A 242 -18.20 -40.47 9.63
C THR A 242 -17.37 -39.37 8.97
N LEU A 243 -16.37 -38.83 9.67
CA LEU A 243 -15.40 -37.89 9.15
C LEU A 243 -14.02 -38.55 9.13
N LEU A 244 -13.41 -38.58 7.96
CA LEU A 244 -12.04 -39.09 7.78
C LEU A 244 -11.07 -37.91 7.68
N LEU A 245 -10.18 -37.81 8.68
CA LEU A 245 -9.15 -36.79 8.76
C LEU A 245 -7.78 -37.45 8.56
N ALA A 246 -7.01 -37.00 7.57
CA ALA A 246 -5.61 -37.41 7.49
C ALA A 246 -4.78 -36.61 8.50
N ASP A 247 -3.96 -37.31 9.29
CA ASP A 247 -2.94 -36.69 10.13
C ASP A 247 -1.67 -36.32 9.34
N ALA A 248 -0.73 -35.65 10.00
CA ALA A 248 0.51 -35.17 9.39
C ALA A 248 1.44 -36.28 8.87
N GLY A 249 1.23 -37.55 9.26
CA GLY A 249 1.96 -38.71 8.76
C GLY A 249 1.27 -39.44 7.60
N GLY A 250 0.11 -38.95 7.16
CA GLY A 250 -0.71 -39.60 6.14
C GLY A 250 -1.58 -40.74 6.68
N ALA A 251 -1.65 -40.93 8.00
CA ALA A 251 -2.57 -41.89 8.60
C ALA A 251 -3.96 -41.26 8.74
N VAL A 252 -4.98 -41.97 8.29
CA VAL A 252 -6.37 -41.49 8.32
C VAL A 252 -7.00 -41.84 9.66
N GLN A 253 -7.37 -40.82 10.42
CA GLN A 253 -8.16 -40.88 11.64
C GLN A 253 -9.64 -40.86 11.30
N GLU A 254 -10.38 -41.82 11.85
CA GLU A 254 -11.81 -41.97 11.63
C GLU A 254 -12.60 -41.51 12.87
N LEU A 255 -13.51 -40.55 12.67
CA LEU A 255 -14.41 -40.03 13.69
C LEU A 255 -15.84 -40.35 13.31
N THR A 256 -16.55 -41.11 14.14
CA THR A 256 -17.96 -41.49 13.92
C THR A 256 -18.84 -40.90 15.01
N TRP A 257 -19.98 -40.30 14.63
CA TRP A 257 -20.95 -39.77 15.58
C TRP A 257 -22.38 -39.83 15.07
N THR A 258 -23.33 -39.77 16.01
CA THR A 258 -24.76 -39.58 15.73
C THR A 258 -25.08 -38.09 15.71
N ALA A 259 -25.95 -37.62 14.81
CA ALA A 259 -26.38 -36.22 14.79
C ALA A 259 -26.89 -35.77 16.18
N GLY A 260 -26.36 -34.66 16.72
CA GLY A 260 -26.63 -34.17 18.08
C GLY A 260 -25.70 -34.68 19.18
N ALA A 261 -24.69 -35.50 18.84
CA ALA A 261 -23.61 -35.93 19.74
C ALA A 261 -22.24 -35.74 19.06
N GLU A 262 -22.00 -34.55 18.51
CA GLU A 262 -20.82 -34.18 17.73
C GLU A 262 -19.50 -34.31 18.53
N PRO A 263 -18.41 -34.85 17.94
CA PRO A 263 -17.14 -35.11 18.63
C PRO A 263 -16.26 -33.84 18.70
N VAL A 264 -16.74 -32.81 19.38
CA VAL A 264 -16.10 -31.47 19.43
C VAL A 264 -14.66 -31.55 19.94
N ALA A 265 -14.42 -32.26 21.04
CA ALA A 265 -13.09 -32.37 21.67
C ALA A 265 -12.05 -33.04 20.76
N GLU A 266 -12.42 -34.14 20.10
CA GLU A 266 -11.56 -34.85 19.16
C GLU A 266 -11.24 -34.00 17.93
N VAL A 267 -12.20 -33.23 17.41
CA VAL A 267 -11.99 -32.33 16.27
C VAL A 267 -11.07 -31.17 16.65
N VAL A 268 -11.27 -30.55 17.82
CA VAL A 268 -10.34 -29.52 18.33
C VAL A 268 -8.94 -30.09 18.45
N ARG A 269 -8.77 -31.30 19.00
CA ARG A 269 -7.45 -31.94 19.16
C ARG A 269 -6.80 -32.29 17.81
N LEU A 270 -7.54 -32.94 16.90
CA LEU A 270 -6.99 -33.47 15.64
C LEU A 270 -6.79 -32.41 14.56
N LEU A 271 -7.59 -31.34 14.58
CA LEU A 271 -7.58 -30.34 13.52
C LEU A 271 -6.96 -29.01 13.98
N TYR A 272 -7.36 -28.50 15.14
CA TYR A 272 -6.92 -27.19 15.63
C TYR A 272 -5.62 -27.28 16.43
N ALA A 273 -5.49 -28.22 17.37
CA ALA A 273 -4.29 -28.35 18.20
C ALA A 273 -3.07 -28.87 17.39
N ASP A 274 -3.28 -29.82 16.48
CA ASP A 274 -2.23 -30.34 15.60
C ASP A 274 -1.58 -29.23 14.75
N ARG A 275 -2.40 -28.29 14.28
CA ARG A 275 -1.99 -27.17 13.42
C ARG A 275 -0.94 -26.27 14.06
N VAL A 276 -0.93 -26.10 15.38
CA VAL A 276 -0.05 -25.16 16.10
C VAL A 276 1.44 -25.43 15.83
N THR A 277 1.79 -26.70 15.61
CA THR A 277 3.18 -27.18 15.47
C THR A 277 3.55 -27.60 14.05
N ARG A 278 2.65 -27.40 13.08
CA ARG A 278 2.89 -27.83 11.69
C ARG A 278 3.90 -26.93 10.98
N THR A 279 4.89 -27.56 10.35
CA THR A 279 5.89 -26.88 9.51
C THR A 279 5.49 -26.77 8.04
N ASP A 280 4.54 -27.61 7.57
CA ASP A 280 3.92 -27.53 6.24
C ASP A 280 2.47 -27.06 6.35
N LEU A 281 2.11 -26.09 5.52
CA LEU A 281 0.94 -25.23 5.72
C LEU A 281 -0.09 -25.31 4.60
N LEU A 282 0.08 -26.20 3.61
CA LEU A 282 -1.00 -26.48 2.66
C LEU A 282 -2.10 -27.32 3.34
N ASP A 283 -2.75 -26.74 4.34
CA ASP A 283 -3.82 -27.33 5.13
C ASP A 283 -5.21 -27.05 4.51
N ARG A 284 -6.24 -27.66 5.11
CA ARG A 284 -7.61 -27.66 4.60
C ARG A 284 -8.31 -26.31 4.79
N PHE A 285 -7.77 -25.40 5.60
CA PHE A 285 -8.38 -24.09 5.87
C PHE A 285 -8.01 -23.04 4.82
N VAL A 286 -6.78 -23.07 4.32
CA VAL A 286 -6.32 -22.12 3.29
C VAL A 286 -6.91 -22.43 1.92
N ARG A 287 -7.00 -23.71 1.56
CA ARG A 287 -7.56 -24.18 0.28
C ARG A 287 -8.59 -25.27 0.53
N PRO A 288 -9.83 -24.91 0.93
CA PRO A 288 -10.89 -25.89 1.09
C PRO A 288 -11.11 -26.62 -0.23
N LYS A 289 -11.01 -27.94 -0.22
CA LYS A 289 -11.24 -28.79 -1.40
C LYS A 289 -12.62 -29.43 -1.36
N GLU A 290 -13.26 -29.47 -0.21
CA GLU A 290 -14.59 -30.02 0.02
C GLU A 290 -15.46 -29.04 0.83
N ALA A 291 -16.79 -29.18 0.77
CA ALA A 291 -17.72 -28.39 1.59
C ALA A 291 -17.48 -28.58 3.09
N SER A 292 -17.08 -29.78 3.50
CA SER A 292 -16.67 -30.11 4.87
C SER A 292 -15.48 -29.28 5.34
N ASP A 293 -14.49 -29.04 4.49
CA ASP A 293 -13.31 -28.24 4.83
C ASP A 293 -13.69 -26.78 5.13
N ALA A 294 -14.56 -26.20 4.28
CA ALA A 294 -15.02 -24.82 4.42
C ALA A 294 -15.83 -24.59 5.71
N VAL A 295 -16.65 -25.58 6.10
CA VAL A 295 -17.46 -25.55 7.33
C VAL A 295 -16.58 -25.77 8.57
N LEU A 296 -15.67 -26.74 8.54
CA LEU A 296 -14.75 -27.01 9.66
C LEU A 296 -13.82 -25.83 9.95
N GLY A 297 -13.54 -24.97 8.96
CA GLY A 297 -12.71 -23.78 9.08
C GLY A 297 -13.41 -22.53 9.61
N LEU A 298 -14.71 -22.56 9.97
CA LEU A 298 -15.43 -21.37 10.41
C LEU A 298 -14.84 -20.72 11.68
N ALA A 299 -14.39 -21.51 12.65
CA ALA A 299 -13.77 -20.94 13.85
C ALA A 299 -12.40 -20.31 13.53
N HIS A 300 -11.61 -20.94 12.65
CA HIS A 300 -10.36 -20.35 12.15
C HIS A 300 -10.60 -19.03 11.40
N ALA A 301 -11.58 -19.01 10.49
CA ALA A 301 -11.98 -17.81 9.76
C ALA A 301 -12.43 -16.68 10.70
N TYR A 302 -13.21 -17.02 11.72
CA TYR A 302 -13.67 -16.07 12.71
C TYR A 302 -12.51 -15.48 13.50
N PHE A 303 -11.69 -16.29 14.17
CA PHE A 303 -10.67 -15.82 15.12
C PHE A 303 -9.37 -15.32 14.49
N TYR A 304 -9.02 -15.76 13.28
CA TYR A 304 -7.74 -15.42 12.64
C TYR A 304 -7.90 -14.72 11.28
N GLU A 305 -8.57 -15.33 10.29
CA GLU A 305 -8.61 -14.79 8.91
C GLU A 305 -9.28 -13.42 8.85
N ILE A 306 -10.42 -13.24 9.52
CA ILE A 306 -11.17 -11.98 9.52
C ILE A 306 -10.37 -10.85 10.21
N PRO A 307 -9.85 -11.00 11.45
CA PRO A 307 -9.00 -9.98 12.07
C PRO A 307 -7.77 -9.66 11.23
N LEU A 308 -7.07 -10.67 10.71
CA LEU A 308 -5.89 -10.44 9.89
C LEU A 308 -6.25 -9.64 8.62
N GLY A 309 -7.33 -10.02 7.93
CA GLY A 309 -7.80 -9.29 6.75
C GLY A 309 -8.24 -7.86 7.07
N LEU A 310 -8.92 -7.63 8.19
CA LEU A 310 -9.26 -6.30 8.67
C LEU A 310 -8.01 -5.49 9.05
N ALA A 311 -7.00 -6.11 9.67
CA ALA A 311 -5.75 -5.47 10.03
C ALA A 311 -5.01 -4.97 8.79
N GLU A 312 -4.87 -5.81 7.77
CA GLU A 312 -4.26 -5.48 6.48
C GLU A 312 -5.01 -4.34 5.77
N CYS A 313 -6.36 -4.38 5.78
CA CYS A 313 -7.16 -3.31 5.20
C CYS A 313 -6.98 -1.98 5.96
N HIS A 314 -7.01 -2.01 7.30
CA HIS A 314 -6.82 -0.81 8.11
C HIS A 314 -5.41 -0.25 8.00
N HIS A 315 -4.38 -1.10 7.93
CA HIS A 315 -2.99 -0.71 7.65
C HIS A 315 -2.92 -0.01 6.30
N ALA A 316 -3.48 -0.60 5.24
CA ALA A 316 -3.49 0.00 3.91
C ALA A 316 -4.29 1.33 3.83
N LEU A 317 -5.31 1.50 4.69
CA LEU A 317 -6.09 2.74 4.82
C LEU A 317 -5.41 3.80 5.70
N GLY A 318 -4.30 3.50 6.37
CA GLY A 318 -3.62 4.39 7.30
C GLY A 318 -4.31 4.54 8.68
N ASP A 319 -5.24 3.65 9.02
CA ASP A 319 -5.87 3.59 10.35
C ASP A 319 -5.02 2.70 11.28
N TRP A 320 -3.87 3.24 11.70
CA TRP A 320 -2.80 2.49 12.38
C TRP A 320 -3.26 1.86 13.70
N ALA A 321 -4.06 2.57 14.49
CA ALA A 321 -4.53 2.11 15.79
C ALA A 321 -5.51 0.93 15.66
N ARG A 322 -6.44 0.98 14.69
CA ARG A 322 -7.33 -0.15 14.43
C ARG A 322 -6.58 -1.34 13.84
N ALA A 323 -5.59 -1.10 12.99
CA ALA A 323 -4.74 -2.16 12.47
C ALA A 323 -3.99 -2.90 13.60
N GLU A 324 -3.37 -2.16 14.54
CA GLU A 324 -2.70 -2.71 15.72
C GLU A 324 -3.66 -3.61 16.51
N GLU A 325 -4.86 -3.12 16.80
CA GLU A 325 -5.87 -3.90 17.52
C GLU A 325 -6.22 -5.21 16.80
N GLN A 326 -6.44 -5.17 15.48
CA GLN A 326 -6.80 -6.37 14.73
C GLN A 326 -5.64 -7.37 14.58
N TYR A 327 -4.39 -6.91 14.43
CA TYR A 327 -3.22 -7.80 14.46
C TYR A 327 -3.05 -8.47 15.82
N LEU A 328 -3.24 -7.73 16.92
CA LEU A 328 -3.16 -8.30 18.27
C LEU A 328 -4.31 -9.29 18.53
N ARG A 329 -5.50 -9.03 17.99
CA ARG A 329 -6.62 -10.00 18.00
C ARG A 329 -6.23 -11.29 17.27
N ALA A 330 -5.64 -11.21 16.08
CA ALA A 330 -5.14 -12.37 15.34
C ALA A 330 -4.02 -13.11 16.09
N ALA A 331 -3.07 -12.36 16.69
CA ALA A 331 -1.96 -12.91 17.48
C ALA A 331 -2.42 -13.61 18.78
N SER A 332 -3.57 -13.22 19.32
CA SER A 332 -4.17 -13.83 20.51
C SER A 332 -4.91 -15.15 20.26
N TYR A 333 -5.00 -15.58 18.99
CA TYR A 333 -5.67 -16.82 18.62
C TYR A 333 -4.96 -18.04 19.22
N SER A 334 -5.69 -18.84 20.01
CA SER A 334 -5.12 -19.95 20.77
C SER A 334 -4.52 -21.08 19.92
N PHE A 335 -4.89 -21.17 18.64
CA PHE A 335 -4.40 -22.18 17.70
C PHE A 335 -3.59 -21.56 16.55
N LEU A 336 -2.99 -20.39 16.80
CA LEU A 336 -2.03 -19.75 15.90
C LEU A 336 -0.84 -20.70 15.68
N ASN A 337 -0.47 -20.92 14.43
CA ASN A 337 0.70 -21.71 14.07
C ASN A 337 1.98 -20.95 14.41
N THR A 338 2.83 -21.59 15.20
CA THR A 338 4.05 -20.98 15.75
C THR A 338 5.20 -20.86 14.76
N GLU A 339 5.21 -21.69 13.71
CA GLU A 339 6.30 -21.77 12.73
C GLU A 339 6.09 -20.82 11.53
N THR A 340 4.85 -20.39 11.29
CA THR A 340 4.50 -19.74 10.03
C THR A 340 3.55 -18.55 10.17
N GLU A 341 2.41 -18.69 10.85
CA GLU A 341 1.48 -17.58 11.09
C GLU A 341 2.05 -16.57 12.08
N ALA A 342 2.62 -17.05 13.19
CA ALA A 342 3.20 -16.17 14.19
C ALA A 342 4.35 -15.30 13.62
N PRO A 343 5.32 -15.84 12.86
CA PRO A 343 6.31 -15.01 12.17
C PRO A 343 5.70 -14.01 11.17
N PHE A 344 4.65 -14.41 10.44
CA PHE A 344 3.95 -13.51 9.53
C PHE A 344 3.29 -12.35 10.28
N VAL A 345 2.49 -12.63 11.31
CA VAL A 345 1.82 -11.60 12.12
C VAL A 345 2.85 -10.70 12.81
N TRP A 346 3.95 -11.26 13.32
CA TRP A 346 5.04 -10.48 13.90
C TRP A 346 5.64 -9.51 12.87
N LEU A 347 5.93 -9.99 11.66
CA LEU A 347 6.48 -9.17 10.58
C LEU A 347 5.52 -8.04 10.19
N ARG A 348 4.23 -8.35 10.04
CA ARG A 348 3.21 -7.35 9.66
C ARG A 348 2.97 -6.32 10.75
N LEU A 349 2.91 -6.73 12.02
CA LEU A 349 2.81 -5.81 13.16
C LEU A 349 4.07 -4.93 13.32
N GLY A 350 5.27 -5.50 13.14
CA GLY A 350 6.51 -4.74 13.15
C GLY A 350 6.56 -3.72 11.99
N THR A 351 6.14 -4.12 10.79
CA THR A 351 6.01 -3.22 9.64
C THR A 351 5.00 -2.10 9.91
N LEU A 352 3.85 -2.42 10.53
CA LEU A 352 2.85 -1.42 10.94
C LEU A 352 3.48 -0.35 11.84
N TYR A 353 4.23 -0.73 12.87
CA TYR A 353 4.85 0.24 13.78
C TYR A 353 5.93 1.07 13.08
N VAL A 354 6.72 0.47 12.18
CA VAL A 354 7.69 1.23 11.37
C VAL A 354 6.97 2.25 10.49
N ASP A 355 5.93 1.83 9.75
CA ASP A 355 5.17 2.71 8.86
C ASP A 355 4.46 3.83 9.63
N TRP A 356 3.85 3.50 10.78
CA TRP A 356 3.18 4.46 11.65
C TRP A 356 4.17 5.46 12.26
N GLY A 357 5.32 4.99 12.75
CA GLY A 357 6.39 5.87 13.25
C GLY A 357 6.97 6.78 12.18
N ILE A 358 7.19 6.25 10.97
CA ILE A 358 7.61 7.04 9.80
C ILE A 358 6.55 8.08 9.43
N ALA A 359 5.26 7.75 9.51
CA ALA A 359 4.18 8.69 9.22
C ALA A 359 4.22 9.90 10.16
N HIS A 360 4.42 9.70 11.46
CA HIS A 360 4.63 10.78 12.43
C HIS A 360 5.92 11.56 12.15
N TYR A 361 7.01 10.86 11.85
CA TYR A 361 8.29 11.53 11.58
C TYR A 361 8.21 12.44 10.34
N ARG A 362 7.49 12.01 9.32
CA ARG A 362 7.19 12.80 8.13
C ARG A 362 6.30 14.02 8.38
N GLN A 363 5.67 14.13 9.54
CA GLN A 363 4.89 15.29 9.96
C GLN A 363 5.68 16.21 10.91
N ASP A 364 6.98 15.97 11.09
CA ASP A 364 7.84 16.61 12.10
C ASP A 364 7.37 16.36 13.56
N GLU A 365 6.54 15.32 13.79
CA GLU A 365 6.05 14.89 15.11
C GLU A 365 7.06 13.94 15.77
N HIS A 366 8.20 14.48 16.18
CA HIS A 366 9.36 13.69 16.62
C HIS A 366 9.09 12.86 17.88
N ALA A 367 8.29 13.34 18.82
CA ALA A 367 8.02 12.65 20.08
C ALA A 367 7.10 11.44 19.86
N GLU A 368 6.11 11.61 19.00
CA GLU A 368 5.13 10.61 18.57
C GLU A 368 5.82 9.53 17.72
N ALA A 369 6.69 9.95 16.80
CA ALA A 369 7.54 9.03 16.03
C ALA A 369 8.43 8.17 16.95
N LEU A 370 9.08 8.79 17.94
CA LEU A 370 9.89 8.08 18.92
C LEU A 370 9.06 7.10 19.75
N ALA A 371 7.84 7.48 20.14
CA ALA A 371 6.95 6.61 20.92
C ALA A 371 6.52 5.36 20.14
N VAL A 372 6.21 5.49 18.85
CA VAL A 372 5.78 4.35 18.01
C VAL A 372 6.97 3.50 17.56
N LEU A 373 8.07 4.10 17.08
CA LEU A 373 9.29 3.37 16.72
C LEU A 373 9.90 2.67 17.96
N GLY A 374 9.75 3.30 19.13
CA GLY A 374 10.09 2.74 20.44
C GLY A 374 9.33 1.46 20.81
N LYS A 375 8.23 1.11 20.11
CA LYS A 375 7.57 -0.20 20.25
C LYS A 375 8.33 -1.31 19.53
N VAL A 376 9.13 -0.99 18.51
CA VAL A 376 9.95 -1.96 17.75
C VAL A 376 11.32 -2.11 18.40
N LEU A 377 12.00 -0.99 18.64
CA LEU A 377 13.36 -0.96 19.17
C LEU A 377 13.54 0.24 20.11
N SER A 378 14.23 0.03 21.23
CA SER A 378 14.60 1.12 22.14
C SER A 378 15.68 2.02 21.49
N PRO A 379 15.81 3.30 21.90
CA PRO A 379 16.83 4.22 21.36
C PRO A 379 18.28 3.75 21.57
N ASP A 380 18.52 2.86 22.52
CA ASP A 380 19.82 2.22 22.78
C ASP A 380 20.08 0.96 21.93
N GLY A 381 19.14 0.60 21.05
CA GLY A 381 19.22 -0.58 20.18
C GLY A 381 18.79 -1.89 20.85
N SER A 382 18.21 -1.83 22.05
CA SER A 382 17.69 -3.01 22.78
C SER A 382 16.22 -3.32 22.46
N ALA A 383 15.76 -4.51 22.82
CA ALA A 383 14.35 -4.89 22.69
C ALA A 383 13.49 -4.21 23.78
N PRO A 384 12.50 -3.38 23.42
CA PRO A 384 11.60 -2.70 24.36
C PRO A 384 10.55 -3.67 24.95
N ALA A 385 9.86 -3.21 26.01
CA ALA A 385 8.63 -3.84 26.49
C ALA A 385 7.46 -3.34 25.63
N SER A 386 6.95 -4.17 24.73
CA SER A 386 5.89 -3.80 23.79
C SER A 386 5.07 -5.02 23.36
N PRO A 387 3.85 -4.81 22.82
CA PRO A 387 3.04 -5.91 22.30
C PRO A 387 3.76 -6.76 21.24
N LEU A 388 4.70 -6.20 20.47
CA LEU A 388 5.48 -6.96 19.49
C LEU A 388 6.39 -8.03 20.14
N TRP A 389 6.89 -7.74 21.34
CA TRP A 389 7.86 -8.60 22.05
C TRP A 389 7.23 -9.46 23.14
N ASP A 390 6.11 -9.00 23.72
CA ASP A 390 5.53 -9.58 24.93
C ASP A 390 4.23 -10.37 24.66
N THR A 391 3.65 -10.28 23.46
CA THR A 391 2.44 -11.06 23.11
C THR A 391 2.77 -12.56 23.08
N PRO A 392 2.07 -13.42 23.86
CA PRO A 392 2.41 -14.84 23.98
C PRO A 392 2.41 -15.60 22.64
N GLY A 393 1.45 -15.32 21.75
CA GLY A 393 1.38 -15.95 20.42
C GLY A 393 2.56 -15.59 19.50
N LEU A 394 3.32 -14.55 19.84
CA LEU A 394 4.48 -14.06 19.06
C LEU A 394 5.83 -14.36 19.74
N ALA A 395 5.86 -15.16 20.82
CA ALA A 395 7.07 -15.40 21.59
C ALA A 395 8.20 -16.06 20.77
N GLY A 396 7.87 -16.97 19.86
CA GLY A 396 8.82 -17.63 18.95
C GLY A 396 9.56 -16.64 18.03
N PRO A 397 8.84 -15.89 17.15
CA PRO A 397 9.47 -14.89 16.30
C PRO A 397 10.12 -13.75 17.09
N ALA A 398 9.58 -13.36 18.24
CA ALA A 398 10.22 -12.39 19.13
C ALA A 398 11.58 -12.91 19.66
N ALA A 399 11.70 -14.20 20.00
CA ALA A 399 12.99 -14.79 20.39
C ALA A 399 13.99 -14.80 19.22
N ALA A 400 13.53 -15.12 18.01
CA ALA A 400 14.36 -15.05 16.80
C ALA A 400 14.84 -13.62 16.51
N ALA A 401 13.96 -12.62 16.66
CA ALA A 401 14.31 -11.21 16.51
C ALA A 401 15.30 -10.73 17.59
N ARG A 402 15.16 -11.20 18.84
CA ARG A 402 16.14 -10.89 19.92
C ARG A 402 17.53 -11.40 19.61
N ALA A 403 17.65 -12.54 18.90
CA ALA A 403 18.95 -13.10 18.52
C ALA A 403 19.71 -12.23 17.48
N LEU A 404 19.03 -11.28 16.82
CA LEU A 404 19.64 -10.32 15.90
C LEU A 404 20.21 -9.08 16.59
N LEU A 405 19.98 -8.93 17.91
CA LEU A 405 20.42 -7.77 18.69
C LEU A 405 21.71 -8.08 19.48
N PRO A 406 22.62 -7.10 19.65
CA PRO A 406 22.57 -5.73 19.11
C PRO A 406 22.82 -5.70 17.60
N LEU A 407 22.20 -4.74 16.91
CA LEU A 407 22.35 -4.59 15.47
C LEU A 407 23.79 -4.17 15.12
N PRO A 408 24.49 -4.89 14.22
CA PRO A 408 25.84 -4.54 13.82
C PRO A 408 25.85 -3.29 12.92
N ALA A 409 26.97 -2.56 12.94
CA ALA A 409 27.17 -1.40 12.07
C ALA A 409 27.21 -1.76 10.56
N GLU A 410 27.56 -3.00 10.23
CA GLU A 410 27.52 -3.51 8.85
C GLU A 410 26.54 -4.68 8.67
N PRO A 411 25.69 -4.66 7.63
CA PRO A 411 24.64 -5.66 7.44
C PRO A 411 25.16 -7.03 6.98
N ALA A 412 26.38 -7.11 6.45
CA ALA A 412 26.95 -8.35 5.91
C ALA A 412 27.17 -9.46 6.96
N GLY A 413 27.10 -9.13 8.26
CA GLY A 413 27.24 -10.07 9.38
C GLY A 413 25.93 -10.61 9.96
N LEU A 414 24.75 -10.17 9.48
CA LEU A 414 23.46 -10.60 10.03
C LEU A 414 23.07 -11.99 9.50
N ALA A 415 23.32 -13.03 10.30
CA ALA A 415 22.80 -14.37 10.05
C ALA A 415 21.36 -14.48 10.61
N GLY A 416 20.35 -14.63 9.74
CA GLY A 416 18.95 -14.77 10.16
C GLY A 416 17.93 -14.48 9.05
N ASP A 417 16.66 -14.37 9.41
CA ASP A 417 15.58 -14.01 8.48
C ASP A 417 15.71 -12.53 8.04
N ALA A 418 15.93 -12.32 6.75
CA ALA A 418 16.13 -10.99 6.17
C ALA A 418 14.92 -10.07 6.35
N ALA A 419 13.70 -10.63 6.40
CA ALA A 419 12.49 -9.85 6.58
C ALA A 419 12.44 -9.21 7.98
N THR A 420 12.67 -10.01 9.03
CA THR A 420 12.79 -9.52 10.42
C THR A 420 13.90 -8.50 10.57
N ALA A 421 15.10 -8.78 10.02
CA ALA A 421 16.23 -7.86 10.07
C ALA A 421 15.90 -6.51 9.39
N THR A 422 15.16 -6.53 8.29
CA THR A 422 14.75 -5.31 7.56
C THR A 422 13.88 -4.42 8.45
N VAL A 423 12.89 -4.98 9.15
CA VAL A 423 12.03 -4.20 10.06
C VAL A 423 12.86 -3.53 11.17
N LEU A 424 13.75 -4.30 11.82
CA LEU A 424 14.60 -3.78 12.90
C LEU A 424 15.58 -2.70 12.41
N LEU A 425 16.25 -2.93 11.28
CA LEU A 425 17.19 -1.96 10.70
C LEU A 425 16.49 -0.68 10.23
N THR A 426 15.29 -0.80 9.66
CA THR A 426 14.51 0.37 9.23
C THR A 426 14.10 1.21 10.44
N ALA A 427 13.65 0.58 11.54
CA ALA A 427 13.37 1.27 12.78
C ALA A 427 14.63 1.96 13.36
N TRP A 428 15.75 1.23 13.39
CA TRP A 428 17.03 1.74 13.87
C TRP A 428 17.51 2.96 13.08
N GLU A 429 17.43 2.92 11.75
CA GLU A 429 17.79 4.05 10.89
C GLU A 429 17.03 5.32 11.30
N GLN A 430 15.71 5.22 11.51
CA GLN A 430 14.91 6.38 11.89
C GLN A 430 15.21 6.84 13.32
N LEU A 431 15.43 5.92 14.26
CA LEU A 431 15.80 6.25 15.64
C LEU A 431 17.15 6.97 15.71
N VAL A 432 18.14 6.57 14.92
CA VAL A 432 19.44 7.24 14.84
C VAL A 432 19.29 8.67 14.30
N LYS A 433 18.46 8.88 13.27
CA LYS A 433 18.18 10.22 12.75
C LYS A 433 17.51 11.12 13.80
N LEU A 434 16.51 10.59 14.50
CA LEU A 434 15.82 11.29 15.59
C LEU A 434 16.78 11.65 16.73
N ALA A 435 17.63 10.71 17.15
CA ALA A 435 18.63 10.93 18.20
C ALA A 435 19.69 11.98 17.80
N ALA A 436 20.05 12.04 16.51
CA ALA A 436 20.99 13.02 15.98
C ALA A 436 20.36 14.39 15.66
N GLY A 437 19.05 14.57 15.87
CA GLY A 437 18.34 15.81 15.56
C GLY A 437 18.28 16.10 14.05
N LEU A 438 18.32 15.05 13.23
CA LEU A 438 18.14 15.12 11.77
C LEU A 438 16.65 15.11 11.44
N ASP A 439 16.29 15.69 10.30
CA ASP A 439 14.96 15.51 9.72
C ASP A 439 14.83 14.11 9.09
N PHE A 440 13.61 13.76 8.65
CA PHE A 440 13.32 12.47 8.00
C PHE A 440 14.26 12.16 6.81
N TRP A 441 14.71 13.21 6.12
CA TRP A 441 15.59 13.13 4.95
C TRP A 441 17.09 13.04 5.31
N GLY A 442 17.44 13.09 6.60
CA GLY A 442 18.80 13.03 7.11
C GLY A 442 19.53 14.38 7.07
N MET A 443 18.82 15.49 6.86
CA MET A 443 19.39 16.84 6.91
C MET A 443 19.35 17.38 8.34
N PRO A 444 20.41 18.04 8.82
CA PRO A 444 20.37 18.67 10.13
C PRO A 444 19.43 19.88 10.11
N THR A 445 18.78 20.12 11.24
CA THR A 445 17.83 21.23 11.43
C THR A 445 18.47 22.61 11.23
N GLN A 446 19.78 22.74 11.49
CA GLN A 446 20.57 23.96 11.32
C GLN A 446 21.67 23.78 10.25
N PHE A 447 21.28 23.41 9.04
CA PHE A 447 22.18 23.32 7.89
C PHE A 447 22.25 24.65 7.13
N VAL A 448 23.45 25.03 6.67
CA VAL A 448 23.64 26.19 5.77
C VAL A 448 23.86 25.67 4.35
N PRO A 449 22.89 25.89 3.43
CA PRO A 449 23.03 25.42 2.06
C PRO A 449 24.11 26.19 1.28
N ILE A 450 24.88 25.44 0.47
CA ILE A 450 25.87 25.98 -0.47
C ILE A 450 25.20 26.86 -1.52
N TRP A 451 24.01 26.49 -1.97
CA TRP A 451 23.27 27.20 -3.01
C TRP A 451 22.43 28.35 -2.42
N THR A 452 22.26 29.42 -3.19
CA THR A 452 21.45 30.58 -2.80
C THR A 452 19.96 30.25 -2.80
N TYR A 453 19.18 31.01 -2.01
CA TYR A 453 17.73 30.86 -1.96
C TYR A 453 17.09 30.97 -3.36
N ASP A 454 17.53 31.94 -4.16
CA ASP A 454 16.95 32.20 -5.48
C ASP A 454 17.11 31.02 -6.45
N TYR A 455 18.31 30.42 -6.47
CA TYR A 455 18.56 29.24 -7.28
C TYR A 455 17.76 28.03 -6.79
N LEU A 456 17.80 27.74 -5.48
CA LEU A 456 17.05 26.62 -4.90
C LEU A 456 15.54 26.77 -5.12
N ARG A 457 15.01 28.00 -5.06
CA ARG A 457 13.62 28.31 -5.39
C ARG A 457 13.30 27.93 -6.83
N SER A 458 14.13 28.35 -7.79
CA SER A 458 13.90 28.03 -9.20
C SER A 458 13.84 26.51 -9.45
N VAL A 459 14.75 25.75 -8.83
CA VAL A 459 14.84 24.29 -8.95
C VAL A 459 13.68 23.59 -8.23
N ALA A 460 13.29 24.07 -7.05
CA ALA A 460 12.14 23.53 -6.32
C ALA A 460 10.84 23.71 -7.11
N VAL A 461 10.63 24.89 -7.70
CA VAL A 461 9.47 25.18 -8.55
C VAL A 461 9.47 24.30 -9.81
N GLU A 462 10.62 24.10 -10.46
CA GLU A 462 10.73 23.23 -11.63
C GLU A 462 10.31 21.79 -11.32
N PHE A 463 10.86 21.19 -10.26
CA PHE A 463 10.49 19.83 -9.87
C PHE A 463 9.04 19.72 -9.41
N ALA A 464 8.51 20.72 -8.72
CA ALA A 464 7.11 20.72 -8.31
C ALA A 464 6.17 20.82 -9.53
N GLN A 465 6.50 21.64 -10.54
CA GLN A 465 5.74 21.71 -11.79
C GLN A 465 5.79 20.39 -12.58
N LEU A 466 6.95 19.72 -12.63
CA LEU A 466 7.08 18.38 -13.21
C LEU A 466 6.19 17.37 -12.46
N ALA A 467 6.16 17.43 -11.13
CA ALA A 467 5.25 16.61 -10.33
C ALA A 467 3.78 16.91 -10.64
N VAL A 468 3.34 18.16 -10.67
CA VAL A 468 1.96 18.54 -11.05
C VAL A 468 1.58 18.00 -12.44
N SER A 469 2.50 18.08 -13.42
CA SER A 469 2.24 17.55 -14.76
C SER A 469 2.07 16.02 -14.77
N ALA A 470 2.93 15.30 -14.05
CA ALA A 470 2.85 13.85 -13.92
C ALA A 470 1.57 13.42 -13.18
N GLU A 471 1.17 14.16 -12.14
CA GLU A 471 -0.07 13.89 -11.40
C GLU A 471 -1.31 14.03 -12.28
N ARG A 472 -1.37 15.07 -13.13
CA ARG A 472 -2.48 15.24 -14.10
C ARG A 472 -2.56 14.06 -15.07
N ASP A 473 -1.43 13.53 -15.50
CA ASP A 473 -1.38 12.33 -16.34
C ASP A 473 -1.84 11.07 -15.59
N VAL A 474 -1.48 10.91 -14.32
CA VAL A 474 -1.99 9.82 -13.45
C VAL A 474 -3.52 9.86 -13.37
N VAL A 475 -4.08 11.03 -13.05
CA VAL A 475 -5.54 11.20 -12.94
C VAL A 475 -6.22 10.88 -14.27
N ALA A 476 -5.64 11.33 -15.39
CA ALA A 476 -6.16 11.02 -16.71
C ALA A 476 -6.11 9.52 -17.04
N TYR A 477 -5.03 8.81 -16.69
CA TYR A 477 -4.90 7.38 -16.94
C TYR A 477 -5.83 6.54 -16.06
N TRP A 478 -5.90 6.82 -14.76
CA TRP A 478 -6.81 6.11 -13.86
C TRP A 478 -8.27 6.37 -14.20
N SER A 479 -8.66 7.62 -14.52
CA SER A 479 -10.01 7.91 -14.99
C SER A 479 -10.38 7.16 -16.26
N ARG A 480 -9.45 7.01 -17.21
CA ARG A 480 -9.64 6.18 -18.41
C ARG A 480 -9.74 4.69 -18.08
N ALA A 481 -8.94 4.20 -17.14
CA ALA A 481 -9.01 2.82 -16.66
C ALA A 481 -10.40 2.52 -16.06
N ASP A 482 -10.91 3.40 -15.21
CA ASP A 482 -12.23 3.26 -14.57
C ASP A 482 -13.37 3.32 -15.60
N ALA A 483 -13.31 4.26 -16.55
CA ALA A 483 -14.28 4.35 -17.64
C ALA A 483 -14.28 3.10 -18.54
N ALA A 484 -13.10 2.58 -18.85
CA ALA A 484 -12.94 1.35 -19.61
C ALA A 484 -13.47 0.13 -18.83
N ARG A 485 -13.18 0.05 -17.53
CA ARG A 485 -13.69 -1.02 -16.65
C ARG A 485 -15.22 -0.99 -16.53
N LEU A 486 -15.81 0.21 -16.44
CA LEU A 486 -17.26 0.37 -16.47
C LEU A 486 -17.85 -0.12 -17.80
N THR A 487 -17.22 0.23 -18.92
CA THR A 487 -17.64 -0.23 -20.25
C THR A 487 -17.57 -1.76 -20.35
N GLN A 488 -16.48 -2.36 -19.87
CA GLN A 488 -16.33 -3.82 -19.80
C GLN A 488 -17.46 -4.45 -18.97
N ALA A 489 -17.76 -3.91 -17.77
CA ALA A 489 -18.84 -4.39 -16.92
C ALA A 489 -20.21 -4.30 -17.60
N GLN A 490 -20.49 -3.20 -18.32
CA GLN A 490 -21.72 -3.04 -19.10
C GLN A 490 -21.81 -4.07 -20.23
N LEU A 491 -20.71 -4.37 -20.92
CA LEU A 491 -20.67 -5.40 -21.96
C LEU A 491 -20.92 -6.80 -21.38
N VAL A 492 -20.28 -7.15 -20.25
CA VAL A 492 -20.52 -8.41 -19.56
C VAL A 492 -21.99 -8.53 -19.10
N GLN A 493 -22.56 -7.45 -18.55
CA GLN A 493 -23.97 -7.42 -18.18
C GLN A 493 -24.89 -7.60 -19.39
N SER A 494 -24.60 -6.93 -20.52
CA SER A 494 -25.36 -7.08 -21.76
C SER A 494 -25.32 -8.52 -22.28
N THR A 495 -24.19 -9.20 -22.10
CA THR A 495 -24.00 -10.61 -22.46
C THR A 495 -24.87 -11.52 -21.59
N ALA A 496 -24.88 -11.29 -20.28
CA ALA A 496 -25.73 -12.03 -19.35
C ALA A 496 -27.22 -11.84 -19.70
N GLN A 497 -27.64 -10.62 -20.03
CA GLN A 497 -29.00 -10.32 -20.47
C GLN A 497 -29.36 -11.02 -21.79
N ALA A 498 -28.47 -10.99 -22.79
CA ALA A 498 -28.70 -11.65 -24.07
C ALA A 498 -28.81 -13.19 -23.92
N ARG A 499 -28.02 -13.79 -23.03
CA ARG A 499 -28.12 -15.22 -22.69
C ARG A 499 -29.43 -15.56 -21.98
N ALA A 500 -29.90 -14.69 -21.09
CA ALA A 500 -31.20 -14.85 -20.43
C ALA A 500 -32.37 -14.72 -21.42
N GLU A 501 -32.31 -13.77 -22.36
CA GLU A 501 -33.29 -13.63 -23.45
C GLU A 501 -33.34 -14.88 -24.34
N ALA A 502 -32.17 -15.44 -24.69
CA ALA A 502 -32.09 -16.69 -25.44
C ALA A 502 -32.73 -17.87 -24.68
N ALA A 503 -32.46 -18.00 -23.38
CA ALA A 503 -33.09 -19.03 -22.54
C ALA A 503 -34.62 -18.87 -22.46
N ALA A 504 -35.11 -17.64 -22.25
CA ALA A 504 -36.54 -17.35 -22.21
C ALA A 504 -37.23 -17.66 -23.55
N THR A 505 -36.59 -17.32 -24.67
CA THR A 505 -37.12 -17.58 -26.02
C THR A 505 -37.21 -19.09 -26.31
N ARG A 506 -36.24 -19.89 -25.82
CA ARG A 506 -36.31 -21.36 -25.92
C ARG A 506 -37.48 -21.95 -25.13
N LEU A 507 -37.73 -21.46 -23.92
CA LEU A 507 -38.90 -21.87 -23.12
C LEU A 507 -40.21 -21.54 -23.85
N GLN A 508 -40.31 -20.35 -24.47
CA GLN A 508 -41.48 -19.96 -25.26
C GLN A 508 -41.68 -20.88 -26.46
N ARG A 509 -40.60 -21.24 -27.17
CA ARG A 509 -40.63 -22.18 -28.29
C ARG A 509 -41.09 -23.58 -27.84
N ASP A 510 -40.60 -24.06 -26.71
CA ASP A 510 -41.01 -25.36 -26.16
C ASP A 510 -42.50 -25.37 -25.79
N ALA A 511 -43.02 -24.28 -25.22
CA ALA A 511 -44.45 -24.10 -24.98
C ALA A 511 -45.27 -24.11 -26.30
N THR A 512 -44.81 -23.43 -27.35
CA THR A 512 -45.45 -23.46 -28.68
C THR A 512 -45.41 -24.85 -29.31
N SER A 513 -44.34 -25.64 -29.07
CA SER A 513 -44.26 -27.02 -29.55
C SER A 513 -45.28 -27.94 -28.84
N ALA A 514 -45.52 -27.72 -27.55
CA ALA A 514 -46.55 -28.41 -26.79
C ALA A 514 -47.96 -28.03 -27.30
N GLU A 515 -48.18 -26.76 -27.65
CA GLU A 515 -49.43 -26.27 -28.26
C GLU A 515 -49.75 -26.99 -29.58
N VAL A 516 -48.76 -27.20 -30.47
CA VAL A 516 -48.93 -27.99 -31.70
C VAL A 516 -49.39 -29.42 -31.39
N THR A 517 -48.85 -30.04 -30.35
CA THR A 517 -49.25 -31.39 -29.93
C THR A 517 -50.72 -31.44 -29.47
N VAL A 518 -51.21 -30.38 -28.82
CA VAL A 518 -52.62 -30.25 -28.43
C VAL A 518 -53.51 -30.13 -29.68
N TYR A 519 -53.12 -29.32 -30.66
CA TYR A 519 -53.87 -29.18 -31.91
C TYR A 519 -53.84 -30.46 -32.76
N ASP A 520 -52.75 -31.24 -32.77
CA ASP A 520 -52.73 -32.54 -33.44
C ASP A 520 -53.74 -33.53 -32.81
N ARG A 521 -53.87 -33.53 -31.48
CA ARG A 521 -54.90 -34.32 -30.79
C ARG A 521 -56.31 -33.82 -31.09
N ALA A 522 -56.51 -32.51 -31.17
CA ALA A 522 -57.80 -31.89 -31.49
C ALA A 522 -58.28 -32.27 -32.90
N VAL A 523 -57.37 -32.29 -33.88
CA VAL A 523 -57.68 -32.78 -35.25
C VAL A 523 -58.10 -34.25 -35.22
N GLY A 524 -57.37 -35.11 -34.51
CA GLY A 524 -57.72 -36.53 -34.38
C GLY A 524 -59.10 -36.74 -33.75
N LEU A 525 -59.40 -36.00 -32.68
CA LEU A 525 -60.71 -36.04 -32.02
C LEU A 525 -61.85 -35.52 -32.93
N ALA A 526 -61.61 -34.44 -33.68
CA ALA A 526 -62.60 -33.88 -34.60
C ALA A 526 -62.92 -34.86 -35.76
N ALA A 527 -61.88 -35.48 -36.35
CA ALA A 527 -62.02 -36.50 -37.38
C ALA A 527 -62.79 -37.73 -36.87
N GLN A 528 -62.48 -38.18 -35.65
CA GLN A 528 -63.22 -39.29 -35.02
C GLN A 528 -64.69 -38.94 -34.81
N ARG A 529 -65.01 -37.76 -34.26
CA ARG A 529 -66.40 -37.31 -34.08
C ARG A 529 -67.18 -37.20 -35.40
N ALA A 530 -66.53 -36.76 -36.47
CA ALA A 530 -67.15 -36.67 -37.79
C ALA A 530 -67.43 -38.07 -38.39
N ALA A 531 -66.47 -39.00 -38.24
CA ALA A 531 -66.62 -40.39 -38.67
C ALA A 531 -67.70 -41.13 -37.88
N ASP A 532 -67.71 -40.98 -36.55
CA ASP A 532 -68.72 -41.57 -35.66
C ASP A 532 -70.11 -41.03 -36.00
N ALA A 533 -70.28 -39.71 -36.16
CA ALA A 533 -71.57 -39.12 -36.52
C ALA A 533 -72.09 -39.55 -37.90
N THR A 534 -71.19 -39.78 -38.87
CA THR A 534 -71.55 -40.31 -40.19
C THR A 534 -71.97 -41.78 -40.08
N THR A 535 -71.20 -42.58 -39.34
CA THR A 535 -71.48 -44.00 -39.09
C THR A 535 -72.80 -44.19 -38.34
N ASP A 536 -73.07 -43.35 -37.33
CA ASP A 536 -74.31 -43.34 -36.56
C ASP A 536 -75.51 -42.99 -37.44
N ALA A 537 -75.36 -42.00 -38.33
CA ALA A 537 -76.42 -41.61 -39.27
C ALA A 537 -76.74 -42.76 -40.25
N ASP A 538 -75.72 -43.44 -40.79
CA ASP A 538 -75.89 -44.57 -41.72
C ASP A 538 -76.43 -45.82 -41.00
N THR A 539 -75.95 -46.11 -39.80
CA THR A 539 -76.42 -47.22 -38.95
C THR A 539 -77.87 -46.98 -38.52
N TYR A 540 -78.21 -45.77 -38.12
CA TYR A 540 -79.59 -45.39 -37.81
C TYR A 540 -80.47 -45.51 -39.05
N ALA A 541 -80.04 -45.00 -40.20
CA ALA A 541 -80.80 -45.08 -41.44
C ALA A 541 -81.11 -46.54 -41.84
N THR A 542 -80.12 -47.43 -41.76
CA THR A 542 -80.27 -48.85 -42.12
C THR A 542 -81.11 -49.63 -41.10
N THR A 543 -80.79 -49.50 -39.81
CA THR A 543 -81.47 -50.24 -38.72
C THR A 543 -82.91 -49.77 -38.51
N SER A 544 -83.15 -48.45 -38.55
CA SER A 544 -84.51 -47.91 -38.43
C SER A 544 -85.40 -48.36 -39.58
N SER A 545 -84.90 -48.41 -40.82
CA SER A 545 -85.66 -48.91 -41.97
C SER A 545 -86.15 -50.35 -41.75
N GLN A 546 -85.29 -51.21 -41.22
CA GLN A 546 -85.67 -52.60 -40.89
C GLN A 546 -86.68 -52.67 -39.74
N ALA A 547 -86.44 -51.92 -38.65
CA ALA A 547 -87.31 -51.92 -37.47
C ALA A 547 -88.72 -51.37 -37.77
N LEU A 548 -88.82 -50.29 -38.54
CA LEU A 548 -90.09 -49.72 -38.99
C LEU A 548 -90.88 -50.74 -39.81
N MET A 549 -90.21 -51.45 -40.73
CA MET A 549 -90.86 -52.49 -41.54
C MET A 549 -91.38 -53.64 -40.69
N HIS A 550 -90.61 -54.11 -39.70
CA HIS A 550 -91.06 -55.14 -38.77
C HIS A 550 -92.24 -54.68 -37.89
N SER A 551 -92.22 -53.42 -37.42
CA SER A 551 -93.33 -52.84 -36.64
C SER A 551 -94.61 -52.75 -37.47
N ALA A 552 -94.51 -52.27 -38.72
CA ALA A 552 -95.65 -52.15 -39.61
C ALA A 552 -96.20 -53.52 -40.04
N LEU A 553 -95.35 -54.50 -40.30
CA LEU A 553 -95.74 -55.89 -40.54
C LEU A 553 -96.46 -56.50 -39.33
N SER A 554 -96.00 -56.23 -38.11
CA SER A 554 -96.67 -56.67 -36.88
C SER A 554 -98.06 -56.03 -36.75
N ALA A 555 -98.22 -54.76 -37.12
CA ALA A 555 -99.51 -54.07 -37.11
C ALA A 555 -100.46 -54.64 -38.17
N GLN A 556 -99.96 -54.98 -39.35
CA GLN A 556 -100.72 -55.64 -40.43
C GLN A 556 -101.21 -57.03 -40.01
N LEU A 557 -100.33 -57.86 -39.44
CA LEU A 557 -100.65 -59.20 -38.91
C LEU A 557 -101.69 -59.13 -37.78
N SER A 558 -101.55 -58.17 -36.86
CA SER A 558 -102.54 -57.95 -35.79
C SER A 558 -103.91 -57.49 -36.30
N GLY A 559 -103.98 -56.97 -37.53
CA GLY A 559 -105.21 -56.59 -38.22
C GLY A 559 -105.92 -57.75 -38.95
N GLY A 560 -105.37 -58.96 -38.92
CA GLY A 560 -105.96 -60.17 -39.52
C GLY A 560 -105.55 -60.49 -40.96
N ASP A 561 -104.47 -59.88 -41.47
CA ASP A 561 -103.98 -60.04 -42.85
C ASP A 561 -102.70 -60.91 -42.94
N ASP A 562 -102.21 -61.19 -44.15
CA ASP A 562 -101.18 -62.18 -44.49
C ASP A 562 -99.71 -61.78 -44.22
N GLY A 563 -99.47 -60.52 -43.82
CA GLY A 563 -98.14 -59.99 -43.54
C GLY A 563 -97.26 -59.78 -44.79
N ASN A 564 -97.85 -59.50 -45.96
CA ASN A 564 -97.10 -59.28 -47.20
C ASN A 564 -96.33 -57.95 -47.21
N ALA A 565 -95.02 -58.03 -46.95
CA ALA A 565 -94.09 -56.91 -46.94
C ALA A 565 -94.08 -56.08 -48.24
N ARG A 566 -94.15 -56.70 -49.42
CA ARG A 566 -94.06 -55.97 -50.71
C ARG A 566 -95.29 -55.12 -50.98
N GLN A 567 -96.46 -55.61 -50.57
CA GLN A 567 -97.73 -54.90 -50.73
C GLN A 567 -97.79 -53.69 -49.79
N LEU A 568 -97.34 -53.87 -48.54
CA LEU A 568 -97.27 -52.81 -47.53
C LEU A 568 -96.29 -51.70 -47.95
N ASP A 569 -95.12 -52.08 -48.45
CA ASP A 569 -94.08 -51.16 -48.92
C ASP A 569 -94.56 -50.30 -50.10
N ALA A 570 -95.14 -50.93 -51.13
CA ALA A 570 -95.68 -50.24 -52.31
C ALA A 570 -96.90 -49.34 -52.00
N LEU A 571 -97.59 -49.57 -50.89
CA LEU A 571 -98.70 -48.73 -50.43
C LEU A 571 -98.17 -47.53 -49.62
N ALA A 572 -97.22 -47.76 -48.71
CA ALA A 572 -96.55 -46.69 -47.95
C ALA A 572 -95.81 -45.70 -48.87
N ASP A 573 -95.13 -46.17 -49.93
CA ASP A 573 -94.48 -45.29 -50.91
C ASP A 573 -95.47 -44.36 -51.63
N ARG A 574 -96.65 -44.89 -52.00
CA ARG A 574 -97.73 -44.08 -52.59
C ARG A 574 -98.30 -43.07 -51.59
N MET A 575 -98.36 -43.42 -50.31
CA MET A 575 -98.82 -42.54 -49.24
C MET A 575 -97.83 -41.40 -48.97
N VAL A 576 -96.52 -41.68 -48.93
CA VAL A 576 -95.46 -40.67 -48.78
C VAL A 576 -95.46 -39.68 -49.96
N LEU A 577 -95.76 -40.13 -51.18
CA LEU A 577 -95.85 -39.29 -52.39
C LEU A 577 -97.11 -38.39 -52.45
N GLY A 578 -98.04 -38.52 -51.49
CA GLY A 578 -99.18 -37.60 -51.31
C GLY A 578 -100.33 -37.73 -52.31
N ASN A 579 -100.29 -38.69 -53.25
CA ASN A 579 -101.29 -38.87 -54.32
C ASN A 579 -101.84 -40.30 -54.37
N TYR A 580 -102.61 -40.71 -53.36
CA TYR A 580 -103.17 -42.06 -53.25
C TYR A 580 -104.70 -42.09 -53.14
N ARG A 581 -105.31 -43.21 -53.59
CA ARG A 581 -106.73 -43.53 -53.37
C ARG A 581 -106.82 -44.75 -52.45
N LEU A 582 -107.57 -44.65 -51.36
CA LEU A 582 -107.74 -45.69 -50.35
C LEU A 582 -108.59 -46.85 -50.90
N SER A 583 -107.97 -48.00 -51.19
CA SER A 583 -108.66 -49.24 -51.57
C SER A 583 -107.81 -50.44 -51.13
N GLY A 584 -108.40 -51.36 -50.35
CA GLY A 584 -107.73 -52.51 -49.72
C GLY A 584 -108.25 -52.79 -48.31
N ASP A 585 -107.69 -53.79 -47.63
CA ASP A 585 -108.07 -54.18 -46.26
C ASP A 585 -107.68 -53.12 -45.23
N ARG A 586 -108.59 -52.88 -44.25
CA ARG A 586 -108.43 -51.82 -43.23
C ARG A 586 -107.16 -51.99 -42.39
N GLY A 587 -106.76 -53.23 -42.09
CA GLY A 587 -105.52 -53.54 -41.38
C GLY A 587 -104.26 -53.13 -42.14
N THR A 588 -104.23 -53.40 -43.46
CA THR A 588 -103.12 -53.05 -44.34
C THR A 588 -103.03 -51.55 -44.64
N LEU A 589 -104.18 -50.86 -44.77
CA LEU A 589 -104.19 -49.40 -44.92
C LEU A 589 -103.71 -48.68 -43.66
N ALA A 590 -104.13 -49.12 -42.46
CA ALA A 590 -103.67 -48.53 -41.20
C ALA A 590 -102.19 -48.78 -40.92
N ALA A 591 -101.69 -49.98 -41.22
CA ALA A 591 -100.27 -50.32 -41.12
C ALA A 591 -99.42 -49.52 -42.13
N ALA A 592 -99.90 -49.32 -43.35
CA ALA A 592 -99.20 -48.53 -44.38
C ALA A 592 -99.15 -47.04 -44.06
N GLU A 593 -100.24 -46.46 -43.52
CA GLU A 593 -100.26 -45.05 -43.10
C GLU A 593 -99.32 -44.81 -41.90
N SER A 594 -99.32 -45.73 -40.93
CA SER A 594 -98.37 -45.72 -39.81
C SER A 594 -96.92 -45.82 -40.30
N LEU A 595 -96.65 -46.71 -41.25
CA LEU A 595 -95.32 -46.86 -41.88
C LEU A 595 -94.91 -45.60 -42.65
N ALA A 596 -95.82 -44.95 -43.38
CA ALA A 596 -95.56 -43.72 -44.11
C ALA A 596 -95.21 -42.55 -43.17
N ALA A 597 -95.98 -42.37 -42.08
CA ALA A 597 -95.69 -41.37 -41.05
C ALA A 597 -94.34 -41.65 -40.34
N GLN A 598 -94.05 -42.92 -40.04
CA GLN A 598 -92.78 -43.34 -39.45
C GLN A 598 -91.59 -43.13 -40.40
N ARG A 599 -91.76 -43.33 -41.71
CA ARG A 599 -90.74 -43.02 -42.75
C ARG A 599 -90.42 -41.54 -42.81
N LEU A 600 -91.42 -40.67 -42.83
CA LEU A 600 -91.21 -39.22 -42.83
C LEU A 600 -90.48 -38.72 -41.58
N ASN A 601 -90.85 -39.24 -40.41
CA ASN A 601 -90.14 -38.92 -39.16
C ASN A 601 -88.69 -39.44 -39.17
N ARG A 602 -88.46 -40.66 -39.66
CA ARG A 602 -87.10 -41.20 -39.86
C ARG A 602 -86.30 -40.30 -40.79
N ASP A 603 -86.84 -39.94 -41.95
CA ASP A 603 -86.11 -39.16 -42.96
C ASP A 603 -85.72 -37.78 -42.42
N TYR A 604 -86.60 -37.14 -41.65
CA TYR A 604 -86.27 -35.91 -40.92
C TYR A 604 -85.14 -36.10 -39.90
N GLU A 605 -85.15 -37.19 -39.12
CA GLU A 605 -84.09 -37.48 -38.16
C GLU A 605 -82.76 -37.86 -38.84
N VAL A 606 -82.80 -38.63 -39.93
CA VAL A 606 -81.62 -38.93 -40.76
C VAL A 606 -81.05 -37.65 -41.36
N ASP A 607 -81.88 -36.74 -41.88
CA ASP A 607 -81.44 -35.45 -42.40
C ASP A 607 -80.88 -34.53 -41.30
N ARG A 608 -81.45 -34.55 -40.10
CA ARG A 608 -80.91 -33.87 -38.93
C ARG A 608 -79.52 -34.44 -38.57
N MET A 609 -79.38 -35.75 -38.48
CA MET A 609 -78.11 -36.42 -38.18
C MET A 609 -77.06 -36.15 -39.26
N ARG A 610 -77.46 -36.15 -40.54
CA ARG A 610 -76.58 -35.80 -41.67
C ARG A 610 -76.14 -34.34 -41.64
N ARG A 611 -77.02 -33.40 -41.29
CA ARG A 611 -76.65 -31.99 -41.08
C ARG A 611 -75.66 -31.84 -39.92
N GLN A 612 -75.86 -32.58 -38.83
CA GLN A 612 -74.92 -32.61 -37.71
C GLN A 612 -73.56 -33.19 -38.13
N ALA A 613 -73.53 -34.27 -38.91
CA ALA A 613 -72.30 -34.82 -39.48
C ALA A 613 -71.58 -33.81 -40.39
N ALA A 614 -72.33 -33.09 -41.24
CA ALA A 614 -71.77 -32.03 -42.08
C ALA A 614 -71.19 -30.85 -41.28
N GLN A 615 -71.81 -30.47 -40.15
CA GLN A 615 -71.26 -29.47 -39.22
C GLN A 615 -69.96 -29.95 -38.56
N LEU A 616 -69.88 -31.24 -38.20
CA LEU A 616 -68.66 -31.83 -37.62
C LEU A 616 -67.52 -31.94 -38.63
N LEU A 617 -67.80 -32.20 -39.91
CA LEU A 617 -66.81 -32.12 -40.99
C LEU A 617 -66.25 -30.69 -41.17
N GLN A 618 -67.08 -29.66 -41.00
CA GLN A 618 -66.61 -28.27 -40.98
C GLN A 618 -65.74 -27.97 -39.74
N ALA A 619 -66.07 -28.54 -38.59
CA ALA A 619 -65.26 -28.42 -37.38
C ALA A 619 -63.88 -29.10 -37.53
N GLU A 620 -63.81 -30.23 -38.24
CA GLU A 620 -62.54 -30.87 -38.62
C GLU A 620 -61.69 -29.96 -39.53
N ALA A 621 -62.29 -29.37 -40.57
CA ALA A 621 -61.60 -28.44 -41.47
C ALA A 621 -61.05 -27.22 -40.72
N GLN A 622 -61.80 -26.67 -39.76
CA GLN A 622 -61.33 -25.60 -38.87
C GLN A 622 -60.15 -26.07 -38.02
N ALA A 623 -60.23 -27.25 -37.39
CA ALA A 623 -59.13 -27.80 -36.58
C ALA A 623 -57.84 -27.99 -37.39
N VAL A 624 -57.94 -28.40 -38.66
CA VAL A 624 -56.79 -28.50 -39.58
C VAL A 624 -56.17 -27.14 -39.86
N ALA A 625 -56.99 -26.09 -40.06
CA ALA A 625 -56.51 -24.73 -40.25
C ALA A 625 -55.82 -24.16 -38.99
N GLU A 626 -56.39 -24.38 -37.81
CA GLU A 626 -55.78 -23.99 -36.52
C GLU A 626 -54.43 -24.68 -36.30
N ARG A 627 -54.33 -25.97 -36.63
CA ARG A 627 -53.04 -26.69 -36.60
C ARG A 627 -52.01 -26.07 -37.55
N ALA A 628 -52.42 -25.69 -38.77
CA ALA A 628 -51.51 -25.04 -39.71
C ALA A 628 -50.99 -23.70 -39.17
N ALA A 629 -51.86 -22.91 -38.53
CA ALA A 629 -51.47 -21.68 -37.85
C ALA A 629 -50.51 -21.94 -36.67
N ALA A 630 -50.77 -22.97 -35.84
CA ALA A 630 -49.88 -23.37 -34.74
C ALA A 630 -48.49 -23.79 -35.24
N ARG A 631 -48.41 -24.53 -36.36
CA ARG A 631 -47.12 -24.89 -36.98
C ARG A 631 -46.36 -23.67 -37.52
N ALA A 632 -47.07 -22.69 -38.08
CA ALA A 632 -46.45 -21.43 -38.50
C ALA A 632 -45.92 -20.63 -37.29
N ARG A 633 -46.64 -20.61 -36.15
CA ARG A 633 -46.14 -20.03 -34.89
C ARG A 633 -44.88 -20.73 -34.39
N LEU A 634 -44.82 -22.07 -34.47
CA LEU A 634 -43.61 -22.81 -34.11
C LEU A 634 -42.41 -22.44 -34.99
N ALA A 635 -42.59 -22.35 -36.31
CA ALA A 635 -41.53 -21.91 -37.22
C ALA A 635 -41.05 -20.48 -36.93
N ALA A 636 -41.97 -19.58 -36.57
CA ALA A 636 -41.61 -18.23 -36.13
C ALA A 636 -40.85 -18.23 -34.78
N ALA A 637 -41.23 -19.11 -33.84
CA ALA A 637 -40.54 -19.28 -32.57
C ALA A 637 -39.12 -19.85 -32.75
N ASP A 638 -38.93 -20.82 -33.66
CA ASP A 638 -37.60 -21.34 -34.00
C ASP A 638 -36.70 -20.23 -34.60
N ALA A 639 -37.25 -19.38 -35.48
CA ALA A 639 -36.53 -18.22 -36.01
C ALA A 639 -36.17 -17.20 -34.90
N ALA A 640 -37.07 -16.97 -33.95
CA ALA A 640 -36.81 -16.10 -32.80
C ALA A 640 -35.66 -16.61 -31.92
N VAL A 641 -35.60 -17.94 -31.67
CA VAL A 641 -34.47 -18.56 -30.96
C VAL A 641 -33.16 -18.34 -31.72
N ALA A 642 -33.13 -18.55 -33.03
CA ALA A 642 -31.92 -18.33 -33.83
C ALA A 642 -31.42 -16.88 -33.78
N VAL A 643 -32.33 -15.90 -33.79
CA VAL A 643 -31.99 -14.47 -33.61
C VAL A 643 -31.45 -14.20 -32.22
N ALA A 644 -32.07 -14.74 -31.17
CA ALA A 644 -31.60 -14.57 -29.79
C ALA A 644 -30.21 -15.19 -29.59
N ASP A 645 -29.94 -16.38 -30.16
CA ASP A 645 -28.63 -17.04 -30.12
C ASP A 645 -27.56 -16.26 -30.90
N LEU A 646 -27.92 -15.59 -32.00
CA LEU A 646 -27.00 -14.70 -32.72
C LEU A 646 -26.70 -13.42 -31.91
N ARG A 647 -27.70 -12.83 -31.25
CA ARG A 647 -27.50 -11.69 -30.34
C ARG A 647 -26.57 -12.04 -29.18
N ALA A 648 -26.74 -13.22 -28.58
CA ALA A 648 -25.88 -13.69 -27.51
C ALA A 648 -24.42 -13.88 -27.98
N ARG A 649 -24.21 -14.49 -29.15
CA ARG A 649 -22.88 -14.63 -29.76
C ARG A 649 -22.25 -13.28 -30.11
N HIS A 650 -23.03 -12.36 -30.66
CA HIS A 650 -22.53 -11.02 -30.97
C HIS A 650 -22.11 -10.27 -29.71
N ALA A 651 -22.85 -10.39 -28.60
CA ALA A 651 -22.45 -9.83 -27.32
C ALA A 651 -21.13 -10.42 -26.80
N ASP A 652 -20.94 -11.74 -26.93
CA ASP A 652 -19.67 -12.41 -26.60
C ASP A 652 -18.50 -11.90 -27.46
N GLU A 653 -18.72 -11.71 -28.76
CA GLU A 653 -17.72 -11.15 -29.69
C GLU A 653 -17.32 -9.72 -29.34
N LEU A 654 -18.28 -8.88 -28.91
CA LEU A 654 -17.99 -7.50 -28.48
C LEU A 654 -17.09 -7.45 -27.25
N VAL A 655 -17.28 -8.36 -26.29
CA VAL A 655 -16.40 -8.51 -25.12
C VAL A 655 -15.01 -8.95 -25.58
N ALA A 656 -14.91 -9.96 -26.44
CA ALA A 656 -13.63 -10.44 -26.94
C ALA A 656 -12.84 -9.37 -27.70
N VAL A 657 -13.50 -8.57 -28.55
CA VAL A 657 -12.86 -7.46 -29.27
C VAL A 657 -12.40 -6.36 -28.31
N PHE A 658 -13.16 -6.09 -27.25
CA PHE A 658 -12.75 -5.14 -26.22
C PHE A 658 -11.51 -5.62 -25.46
N ASP A 659 -11.47 -6.91 -25.09
CA ASP A 659 -10.36 -7.50 -24.33
C ASP A 659 -9.08 -7.68 -25.18
N ASP A 660 -9.19 -7.81 -26.52
CA ASP A 660 -8.05 -7.92 -27.44
C ASP A 660 -7.42 -6.55 -27.80
N ALA A 661 -8.07 -5.44 -27.43
CA ALA A 661 -7.57 -4.10 -27.73
C ALA A 661 -6.26 -3.80 -26.96
N THR A 662 -5.33 -3.06 -27.58
CA THR A 662 -4.05 -2.69 -26.95
C THR A 662 -4.21 -1.91 -25.63
N PHE A 663 -5.26 -1.11 -25.52
CA PHE A 663 -5.51 -0.23 -24.39
C PHE A 663 -6.61 -0.78 -23.48
N THR A 664 -6.33 -1.91 -22.81
CA THR A 664 -7.24 -2.51 -21.83
C THR A 664 -7.28 -1.69 -20.53
N PRO A 665 -8.30 -1.88 -19.67
CA PRO A 665 -8.36 -1.24 -18.35
C PRO A 665 -7.07 -1.46 -17.53
N GLU A 666 -6.48 -2.65 -17.59
CA GLU A 666 -5.27 -3.01 -16.87
C GLU A 666 -4.05 -2.25 -17.41
N VAL A 667 -3.95 -2.05 -18.73
CA VAL A 667 -2.86 -1.29 -19.33
C VAL A 667 -2.92 0.18 -18.90
N TRP A 668 -4.10 0.81 -18.94
CA TRP A 668 -4.28 2.17 -18.44
C TRP A 668 -3.95 2.27 -16.95
N TRP A 669 -4.39 1.30 -16.15
CA TRP A 669 -4.06 1.25 -14.73
C TRP A 669 -2.54 1.18 -14.51
N ARG A 670 -1.84 0.29 -15.23
CA ARG A 670 -0.38 0.14 -15.15
C ARG A 670 0.37 1.40 -15.58
N MET A 671 -0.09 2.08 -16.62
CA MET A 671 0.46 3.38 -17.03
C MET A 671 0.29 4.42 -15.92
N GLY A 672 -0.89 4.45 -15.28
CA GLY A 672 -1.16 5.28 -14.11
C GLY A 672 -0.22 4.98 -12.94
N GLU A 673 0.01 3.71 -12.60
CA GLU A 673 0.94 3.30 -11.53
C GLU A 673 2.39 3.72 -11.82
N VAL A 674 2.87 3.53 -13.05
CA VAL A 674 4.22 3.96 -13.45
C VAL A 674 4.35 5.48 -13.35
N MET A 675 3.37 6.21 -13.86
CA MET A 675 3.38 7.67 -13.78
C MET A 675 3.27 8.17 -12.33
N HIS A 676 2.53 7.48 -11.47
CA HIS A 676 2.44 7.79 -10.05
C HIS A 676 3.79 7.60 -9.34
N GLY A 677 4.57 6.59 -9.73
CA GLY A 677 5.95 6.45 -9.28
C GLY A 677 6.85 7.62 -9.69
N ILE A 678 6.70 8.13 -10.92
CA ILE A 678 7.43 9.30 -11.43
C ILE A 678 7.01 10.57 -10.67
N TYR A 679 5.71 10.77 -10.47
CA TYR A 679 5.15 11.85 -9.65
C TYR A 679 5.78 11.88 -8.26
N ARG A 680 5.75 10.74 -7.53
CA ARG A 680 6.32 10.65 -6.17
C ARG A 680 7.81 10.97 -6.14
N ARG A 681 8.55 10.56 -7.18
CA ARG A 681 9.97 10.89 -7.33
C ARG A 681 10.19 12.39 -7.49
N TYR A 682 9.46 13.05 -8.40
CA TYR A 682 9.58 14.50 -8.58
C TYR A 682 9.12 15.28 -7.36
N LEU A 683 8.02 14.88 -6.71
CA LEU A 683 7.56 15.48 -5.47
C LEU A 683 8.63 15.38 -4.36
N THR A 684 9.26 14.21 -4.21
CA THR A 684 10.35 14.02 -3.25
C THR A 684 11.55 14.91 -3.57
N MET A 685 11.93 15.03 -4.85
CA MET A 685 13.02 15.90 -5.28
C MET A 685 12.69 17.37 -5.02
N ALA A 686 11.47 17.81 -5.37
CA ALA A 686 10.97 19.15 -5.11
C ALA A 686 10.99 19.48 -3.62
N LEU A 687 10.50 18.56 -2.79
CA LEU A 687 10.42 18.74 -1.34
C LEU A 687 11.80 18.87 -0.68
N ARG A 688 12.76 18.02 -1.06
CA ARG A 688 14.14 18.12 -0.56
C ARG A 688 14.77 19.46 -0.92
N VAL A 689 14.61 19.90 -2.17
CA VAL A 689 15.12 21.20 -2.60
C VAL A 689 14.38 22.35 -1.93
N ALA A 690 13.06 22.24 -1.71
CA ALA A 690 12.26 23.24 -1.01
C ALA A 690 12.65 23.38 0.47
N ARG A 691 13.02 22.28 1.14
CA ARG A 691 13.57 22.33 2.50
C ARG A 691 14.94 23.02 2.55
N LEU A 692 15.83 22.71 1.60
CA LEU A 692 17.09 23.46 1.44
C LEU A 692 16.82 24.94 1.11
N MET A 693 15.83 25.22 0.26
CA MET A 693 15.41 26.58 -0.07
C MET A 693 14.94 27.33 1.19
N GLN A 694 14.12 26.72 2.05
CA GLN A 694 13.69 27.32 3.32
C GLN A 694 14.88 27.59 4.24
N GLN A 695 15.84 26.68 4.33
CA GLN A 695 17.06 26.88 5.13
C GLN A 695 17.92 28.02 4.57
N ALA A 696 18.08 28.09 3.24
CA ALA A 696 18.79 29.19 2.58
C ALA A 696 18.06 30.52 2.81
N TYR A 697 16.72 30.52 2.76
CA TYR A 697 15.89 31.67 3.08
C TYR A 697 16.15 32.15 4.51
N ASN A 698 16.00 31.27 5.49
CA ASN A 698 16.23 31.57 6.91
C ASN A 698 17.66 32.10 7.17
N PHE A 699 18.65 31.52 6.50
CA PHE A 699 20.04 31.98 6.57
C PHE A 699 20.24 33.38 5.96
N GLU A 700 19.63 33.66 4.82
CA GLU A 700 19.72 34.95 4.12
C GLU A 700 18.86 36.05 4.76
N THR A 701 17.71 35.74 5.36
CA THR A 701 16.82 36.75 5.97
C THR A 701 16.99 36.89 7.47
N ASP A 702 17.78 36.02 8.09
CA ASP A 702 17.96 35.93 9.55
C ASP A 702 16.73 35.49 10.35
N GLN A 703 15.74 34.91 9.67
CA GLN A 703 14.50 34.44 10.25
C GLN A 703 14.58 32.94 10.56
N ALA A 704 13.60 32.43 11.30
CA ALA A 704 13.43 31.02 11.60
C ALA A 704 12.01 30.58 11.18
N LEU A 705 11.67 30.78 9.91
CA LEU A 705 10.38 30.36 9.37
C LEU A 705 10.38 28.86 9.11
N THR A 706 9.27 28.22 9.48
CA THR A 706 8.98 26.82 9.17
C THR A 706 7.64 26.78 8.46
N LEU A 707 7.67 26.78 7.13
CA LEU A 707 6.48 26.80 6.29
C LEU A 707 6.39 25.55 5.42
N ILE A 708 7.52 25.12 4.84
CA ILE A 708 7.62 23.89 4.08
C ILE A 708 7.50 22.71 5.04
N ARG A 709 6.48 21.86 4.83
CA ARG A 709 6.20 20.66 5.64
C ARG A 709 7.17 19.53 5.33
N ALA A 710 7.20 18.48 6.15
CA ALA A 710 8.10 17.34 5.96
C ALA A 710 7.54 16.32 4.97
N ASP A 711 6.24 16.34 4.75
CA ASP A 711 5.53 15.56 3.76
C ASP A 711 4.27 16.29 3.28
N TYR A 712 4.08 16.28 1.97
CA TYR A 712 2.88 16.83 1.29
C TYR A 712 1.98 15.72 0.75
N SER A 713 2.44 14.47 0.72
CA SER A 713 1.67 13.33 0.20
C SER A 713 0.55 12.84 1.11
N LEU A 714 0.50 13.29 2.38
CA LEU A 714 -0.45 12.82 3.40
C LEU A 714 -1.68 13.72 3.56
N LEU A 715 -1.63 14.97 3.10
CA LEU A 715 -2.60 16.02 3.49
C LEU A 715 -3.78 16.17 2.51
N GLU A 716 -3.89 15.30 1.52
CA GLU A 716 -4.80 15.52 0.40
C GLU A 716 -5.56 14.27 -0.02
N VAL A 717 -6.52 14.48 -0.92
CA VAL A 717 -7.47 13.49 -1.42
C VAL A 717 -6.70 12.33 -2.06
N ASN A 718 -6.44 11.29 -1.26
CA ASN A 718 -5.69 10.08 -1.63
C ASN A 718 -4.25 10.37 -2.13
N GLY A 719 -3.57 11.38 -1.57
CA GLY A 719 -2.18 11.70 -1.91
C GLY A 719 -1.98 12.37 -3.27
N LEU A 720 -3.00 13.09 -3.75
CA LEU A 720 -2.98 13.96 -4.94
C LEU A 720 -3.09 15.42 -4.52
N LEU A 721 -2.49 16.33 -5.30
CA LEU A 721 -2.31 17.78 -5.12
C LEU A 721 -1.02 18.20 -4.39
N GLY A 722 -0.15 17.25 -4.03
CA GLY A 722 0.89 17.51 -3.02
C GLY A 722 1.91 18.50 -3.52
N ALA A 723 2.14 18.46 -4.82
CA ALA A 723 2.98 19.40 -5.53
C ALA A 723 2.34 20.80 -5.64
N ASP A 724 1.02 20.91 -5.82
CA ASP A 724 0.31 22.19 -5.83
C ASP A 724 0.33 22.84 -4.44
N ALA A 725 0.12 22.07 -3.36
CA ALA A 725 0.25 22.56 -1.99
C ALA A 725 1.69 23.00 -1.67
N LEU A 726 2.70 22.24 -2.11
CA LEU A 726 4.11 22.64 -1.99
C LEU A 726 4.40 23.95 -2.75
N LEU A 727 3.88 24.10 -3.97
CA LEU A 727 4.04 25.33 -4.76
C LEU A 727 3.40 26.55 -4.08
N ALA A 728 2.26 26.37 -3.43
CA ALA A 728 1.61 27.43 -2.66
C ALA A 728 2.50 27.88 -1.48
N ASP A 729 3.06 26.94 -0.73
CA ASP A 729 3.94 27.24 0.40
C ASP A 729 5.27 27.87 -0.08
N ILE A 730 5.86 27.41 -1.19
CA ILE A 730 7.02 28.07 -1.83
C ILE A 730 6.69 29.52 -2.22
N SER A 731 5.52 29.74 -2.81
CA SER A 731 5.06 31.07 -3.22
C SER A 731 4.84 31.99 -2.02
N GLN A 732 4.42 31.44 -0.88
CA GLN A 732 4.24 32.21 0.35
C GLN A 732 5.58 32.64 0.96
N LEU A 733 6.65 31.83 0.90
CA LEU A 733 8.00 32.30 1.28
C LEU A 733 8.49 33.44 0.38
N GLN A 734 8.22 33.35 -0.92
CA GLN A 734 8.52 34.44 -1.84
C GLN A 734 7.71 35.70 -1.52
N TYR A 735 6.44 35.56 -1.18
CA TYR A 735 5.60 36.68 -0.76
C TYR A 735 6.16 37.32 0.52
N ASP A 736 6.55 36.52 1.52
CA ASP A 736 7.15 37.00 2.76
C ASP A 736 8.44 37.81 2.49
N LEU A 737 9.32 37.32 1.61
CA LEU A 737 10.54 38.02 1.22
C LEU A 737 10.25 39.45 0.73
N VAL A 738 9.21 39.62 -0.08
CA VAL A 738 8.84 40.91 -0.66
C VAL A 738 8.06 41.78 0.32
N ALA A 739 7.20 41.18 1.14
CA ALA A 739 6.28 41.89 2.03
C ALA A 739 6.91 42.32 3.35
N VAL A 740 7.84 41.53 3.89
CA VAL A 740 8.41 41.69 5.24
C VAL A 740 9.84 42.24 5.23
N ALA A 741 10.54 42.23 4.08
CA ALA A 741 11.90 42.80 4.01
C ALA A 741 11.93 44.27 4.46
N ARG A 742 12.60 44.53 5.60
CA ARG A 742 12.83 45.86 6.16
C ARG A 742 14.32 46.13 6.31
N GLY A 743 14.71 47.38 6.04
CA GLY A 743 16.10 47.84 6.12
C GLY A 743 16.91 47.40 4.89
N LYS A 744 17.42 48.38 4.15
CA LYS A 744 18.26 48.10 2.97
C LYS A 744 19.67 47.74 3.45
N PRO A 745 20.21 46.57 3.06
CA PRO A 745 21.62 46.27 3.31
C PRO A 745 22.48 47.26 2.52
N GLN A 746 23.56 47.71 3.16
CA GLN A 746 24.55 48.63 2.61
C GLN A 746 25.87 47.87 2.45
N PRO A 747 26.54 47.96 1.29
CA PRO A 747 27.87 47.39 1.12
C PRO A 747 28.88 48.22 1.91
N VAL A 748 29.67 47.55 2.74
CA VAL A 748 30.73 48.13 3.56
C VAL A 748 32.04 47.41 3.26
N LYS A 749 33.14 48.18 3.26
CA LYS A 749 34.50 47.68 3.13
C LYS A 749 35.27 48.11 4.37
N HIS A 750 35.84 47.15 5.07
CA HIS A 750 36.74 47.41 6.20
C HIS A 750 38.04 46.62 6.03
N THR A 751 39.18 47.24 6.34
CA THR A 751 40.49 46.60 6.22
C THR A 751 41.14 46.58 7.59
N VAL A 752 41.48 45.37 8.05
CA VAL A 752 42.17 45.10 9.31
C VAL A 752 43.64 44.82 9.01
N SER A 753 44.53 45.55 9.67
CA SER A 753 45.98 45.33 9.62
C SER A 753 46.39 44.41 10.75
N LEU A 754 46.87 43.20 10.43
CA LEU A 754 47.24 42.22 11.46
C LEU A 754 48.48 42.64 12.25
N ALA A 755 49.38 43.44 11.66
CA ALA A 755 50.53 43.96 12.39
C ALA A 755 50.15 45.06 13.41
N GLU A 756 49.06 45.80 13.16
CA GLU A 756 48.56 46.84 14.07
C GLU A 756 47.60 46.28 15.12
N SER A 757 46.61 45.46 14.73
CA SER A 757 45.61 44.94 15.68
C SER A 757 46.13 43.76 16.51
N HIS A 758 47.02 42.94 15.95
CA HIS A 758 47.51 41.70 16.58
C HIS A 758 49.04 41.56 16.50
N GLY A 759 49.76 42.63 16.81
CA GLY A 759 51.21 42.74 16.62
C GLY A 759 52.04 41.63 17.29
N LEU A 760 51.69 41.20 18.52
CA LEU A 760 52.40 40.11 19.21
C LEU A 760 52.28 38.78 18.44
N ALA A 761 51.05 38.39 18.07
CA ALA A 761 50.80 37.15 17.34
C ALA A 761 51.34 37.21 15.90
N PHE A 762 51.48 38.40 15.31
CA PHE A 762 52.14 38.60 14.02
C PHE A 762 53.65 38.33 14.11
N GLU A 763 54.33 38.89 15.11
CA GLU A 763 55.78 38.69 15.30
C GLU A 763 56.13 37.27 15.74
N THR A 764 55.40 36.71 16.70
CA THR A 764 55.71 35.40 17.32
C THR A 764 55.08 34.23 16.57
N GLY A 765 53.86 34.38 16.05
CA GLY A 765 53.18 33.37 15.27
C GLY A 765 53.62 33.43 13.81
N LEU A 766 53.17 34.45 13.08
CA LEU A 766 53.31 34.49 11.63
C LEU A 766 54.77 34.55 11.18
N ARG A 767 55.60 35.45 11.72
CA ARG A 767 56.99 35.58 11.26
C ARG A 767 57.89 34.42 11.69
N GLN A 768 57.72 33.89 12.91
CA GLN A 768 58.56 32.77 13.37
C GLN A 768 58.11 31.41 12.85
N THR A 769 56.81 31.15 12.78
CA THR A 769 56.27 29.81 12.44
C THR A 769 55.59 29.75 11.07
N GLY A 770 55.13 30.88 10.54
CA GLY A 770 54.29 30.94 9.34
C GLY A 770 52.80 30.72 9.62
N VAL A 771 52.38 30.57 10.89
CA VAL A 771 50.98 30.35 11.27
C VAL A 771 50.58 31.35 12.35
N MET A 772 49.38 31.91 12.24
CA MET A 772 48.81 32.85 13.20
C MET A 772 47.32 32.59 13.37
N GLU A 773 46.87 32.58 14.63
CA GLU A 773 45.46 32.54 14.99
C GLU A 773 45.09 33.89 15.60
N PHE A 774 43.92 34.41 15.21
CA PHE A 774 43.41 35.70 15.70
C PHE A 774 41.87 35.70 15.64
N GLU A 775 41.25 36.62 16.37
CA GLU A 775 39.80 36.78 16.39
C GLU A 775 39.45 38.21 16.01
N THR A 776 38.38 38.37 15.24
CA THR A 776 37.80 39.68 14.95
C THR A 776 36.63 39.95 15.89
N ASP A 777 36.69 41.06 16.61
CA ASP A 777 35.71 41.43 17.63
C ASP A 777 34.68 42.44 17.13
N VAL A 778 33.52 42.47 17.79
CA VAL A 778 32.42 43.41 17.47
C VAL A 778 32.90 44.86 17.60
N ASP A 779 33.74 45.14 18.60
CA ASP A 779 34.27 46.47 18.90
C ASP A 779 35.10 47.05 17.75
N GLU A 780 35.83 46.21 17.01
CA GLU A 780 36.64 46.64 15.88
C GLU A 780 35.77 47.24 14.77
N PHE A 781 34.67 46.57 14.44
CA PHE A 781 33.73 47.03 13.43
C PHE A 781 32.86 48.19 13.92
N ASP A 782 32.48 48.20 15.20
CA ASP A 782 31.72 49.30 15.79
C ASP A 782 32.52 50.59 15.88
N HIS A 783 33.82 50.50 16.19
CA HIS A 783 34.69 51.66 16.19
C HIS A 783 34.85 52.25 14.78
N ALA A 784 34.87 51.41 13.75
CA ALA A 784 34.95 51.87 12.36
C ALA A 784 33.62 52.46 11.87
N PHE A 785 32.49 51.81 12.18
CA PHE A 785 31.16 52.17 11.70
C PHE A 785 30.10 51.99 12.80
N PRO A 786 29.99 52.92 13.76
CA PRO A 786 29.05 52.80 14.87
C PRO A 786 27.61 52.78 14.38
N GLY A 787 26.76 51.94 14.97
CA GLY A 787 25.35 51.79 14.60
C GLY A 787 25.09 50.87 13.41
N THR A 788 26.14 50.23 12.86
CA THR A 788 25.96 49.15 11.90
C THR A 788 25.57 47.84 12.61
N TYR A 789 24.69 47.07 11.99
CA TYR A 789 24.23 45.78 12.53
C TYR A 789 23.97 44.80 11.39
N ALA A 790 23.82 43.52 11.72
CA ALA A 790 23.67 42.44 10.73
C ALA A 790 24.80 42.44 9.69
N GLY A 791 26.04 42.72 10.12
CA GLY A 791 27.23 42.70 9.28
C GLY A 791 27.56 41.28 8.82
N ARG A 792 27.41 41.01 7.53
CA ARG A 792 27.63 39.69 6.94
C ARG A 792 28.63 39.74 5.80
N ILE A 793 29.63 38.89 5.87
CA ILE A 793 30.72 38.80 4.91
C ILE A 793 30.15 38.38 3.54
N GLU A 794 30.55 39.10 2.50
CA GLU A 794 30.37 38.74 1.09
C GLU A 794 31.66 38.16 0.51
N ALA A 795 32.80 38.71 0.93
CA ALA A 795 34.12 38.27 0.53
C ALA A 795 35.19 38.73 1.53
N VAL A 796 36.27 37.95 1.65
CA VAL A 796 37.50 38.36 2.35
C VAL A 796 38.66 38.33 1.36
N GLU A 797 39.45 39.39 1.34
CA GLU A 797 40.66 39.51 0.53
C GLU A 797 41.87 39.63 1.46
N VAL A 798 42.92 38.85 1.20
CA VAL A 798 44.17 38.86 1.98
C VAL A 798 45.26 39.49 1.13
N GLU A 799 45.83 40.58 1.60
CA GLU A 799 46.94 41.28 0.95
C GLU A 799 48.17 41.20 1.86
N VAL A 800 49.25 40.61 1.35
CA VAL A 800 50.51 40.48 2.09
C VAL A 800 51.47 41.58 1.65
N GLU A 801 51.83 42.46 2.57
CA GLU A 801 52.77 43.56 2.32
C GLU A 801 54.17 43.21 2.84
N GLY A 802 55.18 43.54 2.05
CA GLY A 802 56.59 43.31 2.38
C GLY A 802 57.40 42.94 1.15
N LEU A 803 58.61 42.40 1.37
CA LEU A 803 59.41 41.84 0.28
C LEU A 803 58.89 40.45 -0.11
N VAL A 804 57.79 40.43 -0.86
CA VAL A 804 57.16 39.20 -1.34
C VAL A 804 57.65 38.82 -2.76
N PRO A 805 57.63 37.52 -3.11
CA PRO A 805 57.97 37.07 -4.47
C PRO A 805 57.02 37.67 -5.52
N VAL A 806 57.49 37.80 -6.77
CA VAL A 806 56.69 38.35 -7.89
C VAL A 806 55.38 37.58 -8.14
N ARG A 807 55.37 36.29 -7.79
CA ARG A 807 54.22 35.40 -7.89
C ARG A 807 53.35 35.37 -6.62
N GLY A 808 53.50 36.36 -5.74
CA GLY A 808 52.75 36.42 -4.50
C GLY A 808 53.10 35.31 -3.51
N VAL A 809 52.22 35.13 -2.52
CA VAL A 809 52.40 34.20 -1.39
C VAL A 809 51.35 33.10 -1.47
N ARG A 810 51.72 31.89 -1.07
CA ARG A 810 50.85 30.71 -1.00
C ARG A 810 50.46 30.44 0.44
N GLY A 811 49.19 30.14 0.68
CA GLY A 811 48.73 29.91 2.04
C GLY A 811 47.25 29.59 2.14
N PHE A 812 46.74 29.65 3.35
CA PHE A 812 45.36 29.33 3.69
C PHE A 812 44.86 30.32 4.73
N LEU A 813 43.67 30.87 4.53
CA LEU A 813 42.92 31.55 5.56
C LEU A 813 41.75 30.65 5.93
N THR A 814 41.59 30.30 7.21
CA THR A 814 40.53 29.42 7.69
C THR A 814 39.65 30.17 8.68
N ASN A 815 38.33 30.01 8.54
CA ASN A 815 37.35 30.40 9.54
C ASN A 815 36.88 29.16 10.32
N ASN A 816 36.88 29.18 11.65
CA ASN A 816 36.57 28.00 12.47
C ASN A 816 35.06 27.67 12.54
N GLY A 817 34.19 28.44 11.88
CA GLY A 817 32.78 28.12 11.69
C GLY A 817 31.82 28.81 12.67
N VAL A 818 32.33 29.43 13.74
CA VAL A 818 31.50 30.25 14.65
C VAL A 818 31.73 31.71 14.35
N SER A 819 30.67 32.41 13.97
CA SER A 819 30.72 33.85 13.67
C SER A 819 29.61 34.60 14.38
N ALA A 820 29.77 35.91 14.54
CA ALA A 820 28.86 36.74 15.30
C ALA A 820 28.71 38.14 14.67
N TYR A 821 27.60 38.80 14.98
CA TYR A 821 27.36 40.19 14.63
C TYR A 821 26.27 40.81 15.50
N ARG A 822 26.24 42.13 15.52
CA ARG A 822 25.32 42.96 16.29
C ARG A 822 23.87 42.85 15.79
N VAL A 823 22.91 42.76 16.72
CA VAL A 823 21.46 42.83 16.42
C VAL A 823 20.89 44.23 16.69
N PRO A 824 19.79 44.62 16.03
CA PRO A 824 19.18 45.93 16.28
C PRO A 824 18.48 45.98 17.66
N GLY A 825 18.38 47.18 18.24
CA GLY A 825 17.52 47.46 19.41
C GLY A 825 18.10 47.17 20.80
N ALA A 826 19.25 46.49 20.92
CA ALA A 826 19.93 46.30 22.20
C ALA A 826 21.47 46.42 22.05
N PRO A 827 22.14 47.32 22.80
CA PRO A 827 23.56 47.63 22.58
C PRO A 827 24.53 46.52 23.00
N ALA A 828 24.15 45.55 23.83
CA ALA A 828 25.04 44.42 24.16
C ALA A 828 24.69 43.12 23.39
N ALA A 829 23.65 43.14 22.56
CA ALA A 829 23.13 41.91 21.98
C ALA A 829 23.88 41.54 20.68
N VAL A 830 24.44 40.34 20.67
CA VAL A 830 25.13 39.73 19.53
C VAL A 830 24.41 38.44 19.15
N LYS A 831 24.25 38.20 17.85
CA LYS A 831 23.73 36.94 17.32
C LYS A 831 24.89 36.10 16.81
N PHE A 832 24.97 34.87 17.30
CA PHE A 832 25.91 33.86 16.80
C PHE A 832 25.32 33.10 15.61
N ARG A 833 26.19 32.73 14.68
CA ARG A 833 25.93 31.86 13.54
C ARG A 833 26.94 30.74 13.53
N LEU A 834 26.44 29.54 13.24
CA LEU A 834 27.27 28.36 13.01
C LEU A 834 27.26 28.05 11.52
N GLN A 835 28.44 27.86 10.98
CA GLN A 835 28.72 27.43 9.62
C GLN A 835 29.77 26.31 9.64
N PRO A 836 29.83 25.49 8.59
CA PRO A 836 30.96 24.60 8.40
C PRO A 836 32.28 25.38 8.45
N ARG A 837 33.34 24.73 8.92
CA ARG A 837 34.69 25.29 8.84
C ARG A 837 35.05 25.46 7.37
N GLU A 838 35.38 26.68 6.98
CA GLU A 838 35.72 27.02 5.60
C GLU A 838 37.18 27.48 5.50
N THR A 839 37.80 27.26 4.34
CA THR A 839 39.19 27.63 4.09
C THR A 839 39.33 28.24 2.71
N LEU A 840 39.82 29.48 2.67
CA LEU A 840 40.21 30.18 1.47
C LEU A 840 41.67 29.86 1.16
N VAL A 841 41.92 29.37 -0.04
CA VAL A 841 43.28 29.12 -0.54
C VAL A 841 43.86 30.42 -1.09
N LEU A 842 45.01 30.83 -0.57
CA LEU A 842 45.77 31.97 -1.04
C LEU A 842 46.73 31.51 -2.14
N SER A 843 46.63 32.12 -3.32
CA SER A 843 47.41 31.78 -4.51
C SER A 843 47.68 33.04 -5.35
N GLU A 844 48.27 32.87 -6.53
CA GLU A 844 48.46 33.93 -7.54
C GLU A 844 47.14 34.54 -8.03
N TYR A 845 46.00 33.90 -7.73
CA TYR A 845 44.68 34.39 -8.11
C TYR A 845 44.29 35.65 -7.34
N GLU A 846 44.15 36.76 -8.06
CA GLU A 846 43.64 38.02 -7.52
C GLU A 846 42.20 38.25 -7.99
N ARG A 847 41.23 38.16 -7.08
CA ARG A 847 39.80 38.27 -7.41
C ARG A 847 39.45 39.53 -8.22
N ARG A 848 40.13 40.65 -7.97
CA ARG A 848 39.90 41.92 -8.69
C ARG A 848 40.40 41.93 -10.13
N ARG A 849 41.43 41.13 -10.46
CA ARG A 849 42.04 41.08 -11.79
C ARG A 849 41.54 39.88 -12.58
N ASP A 850 41.53 38.71 -11.95
CA ASP A 850 41.25 37.43 -12.60
C ASP A 850 39.77 37.06 -12.62
N GLY A 851 38.95 37.71 -11.79
CA GLY A 851 37.49 37.48 -11.71
C GLY A 851 36.72 37.84 -13.00
N LEU A 852 37.35 38.56 -13.94
CA LEU A 852 36.79 38.78 -15.28
C LEU A 852 36.96 37.55 -16.19
N LEU A 853 38.03 36.78 -16.00
CA LEU A 853 38.34 35.56 -16.77
C LEU A 853 37.68 34.33 -16.16
N VAL A 854 37.64 34.26 -14.83
CA VAL A 854 36.96 33.23 -14.05
C VAL A 854 35.77 33.88 -13.37
N ALA A 855 34.59 33.78 -13.99
CA ALA A 855 33.38 34.34 -13.43
C ALA A 855 32.91 33.54 -12.20
N ASP A 856 32.58 34.24 -11.12
CA ASP A 856 31.95 33.65 -9.94
C ASP A 856 30.55 33.11 -10.30
N ASP A 857 30.24 31.86 -9.91
CA ASP A 857 28.88 31.31 -10.06
C ASP A 857 27.96 31.92 -8.99
N THR A 858 27.11 32.86 -9.40
CA THR A 858 26.19 33.58 -8.51
C THR A 858 25.10 32.69 -7.90
N ARG A 859 24.95 31.46 -8.37
CA ARG A 859 24.02 30.47 -7.80
C ARG A 859 24.55 29.84 -6.53
N ALA A 860 25.88 29.72 -6.41
CA ALA A 860 26.56 29.17 -5.25
C ALA A 860 27.06 30.29 -4.32
N ARG A 861 27.16 29.99 -3.03
CA ARG A 861 27.80 30.87 -2.07
C ARG A 861 29.31 30.81 -2.22
N GLY A 862 29.95 31.97 -2.14
CA GLY A 862 31.40 32.08 -2.05
C GLY A 862 31.93 31.66 -0.67
N VAL A 863 33.25 31.47 -0.58
CA VAL A 863 33.93 31.17 0.68
C VAL A 863 33.72 32.32 1.67
N PHE A 864 33.33 31.98 2.89
CA PHE A 864 32.93 32.85 4.02
C PHE A 864 31.65 33.65 3.81
N GLN A 865 30.93 33.46 2.70
CA GLN A 865 29.76 34.28 2.39
C GLN A 865 28.59 33.99 3.35
N GLY A 866 28.12 35.03 4.03
CA GLY A 866 27.06 34.97 5.03
C GLY A 866 27.53 34.70 6.46
N ALA A 867 28.83 34.50 6.69
CA ALA A 867 29.44 34.57 8.01
C ALA A 867 29.30 35.96 8.63
N GLY A 868 29.15 36.00 9.95
CA GLY A 868 29.27 37.23 10.71
C GLY A 868 30.68 37.81 10.56
N VAL A 869 30.78 39.14 10.62
CA VAL A 869 32.07 39.84 10.55
C VAL A 869 33.01 39.52 11.72
N CYS A 870 32.45 39.11 12.87
CA CYS A 870 33.23 38.74 14.05
C CYS A 870 33.39 37.22 14.07
N SER A 871 34.61 36.71 14.07
CA SER A 871 34.86 35.26 14.04
C SER A 871 36.31 34.94 14.44
N SER A 872 36.61 33.65 14.63
CA SER A 872 37.97 33.17 14.82
C SER A 872 38.58 32.71 13.49
N TRP A 873 39.79 33.19 13.26
CA TRP A 873 40.52 33.04 12.01
C TRP A 873 41.89 32.40 12.25
N ARG A 874 42.33 31.65 11.26
CA ARG A 874 43.67 31.05 11.22
C ARG A 874 44.30 31.30 9.87
N LEU A 875 45.39 32.06 9.86
CA LEU A 875 46.20 32.34 8.69
C LEU A 875 47.43 31.43 8.70
N GLU A 876 47.61 30.68 7.62
CA GLU A 876 48.75 29.81 7.41
C GLU A 876 49.49 30.21 6.12
N LEU A 877 50.75 30.61 6.26
CA LEU A 877 51.70 30.85 5.19
C LEU A 877 52.86 29.85 5.37
N PRO A 878 52.77 28.62 4.83
CA PRO A 878 53.76 27.57 5.08
C PRO A 878 55.16 27.97 4.61
N LYS A 879 56.15 27.97 5.51
CA LYS A 879 57.53 28.35 5.19
C LYS A 879 58.18 27.44 4.13
N ALA A 880 57.80 26.17 4.07
CA ALA A 880 58.35 25.20 3.13
C ALA A 880 57.99 25.48 1.66
N VAL A 881 56.91 26.21 1.40
CA VAL A 881 56.37 26.44 0.05
C VAL A 881 56.59 27.89 -0.41
N ASN A 882 56.89 28.79 0.52
CA ASN A 882 57.08 30.21 0.26
C ASN A 882 58.57 30.57 0.36
N GLU A 883 59.19 30.89 -0.78
CA GLU A 883 60.56 31.40 -0.87
C GLU A 883 60.60 32.90 -0.54
N LEU A 884 60.25 33.26 0.71
CA LEU A 884 60.27 34.64 1.19
C LEU A 884 60.93 34.73 2.57
N ASP A 885 61.60 35.84 2.84
CA ASP A 885 62.07 36.16 4.18
C ASP A 885 60.87 36.62 5.01
N PHE A 886 60.40 35.78 5.92
CA PHE A 886 59.25 36.08 6.77
C PHE A 886 59.52 37.27 7.69
N GLY A 887 60.79 37.59 7.98
CA GLY A 887 61.14 38.82 8.67
C GLY A 887 60.75 40.07 7.88
N ALA A 888 60.87 40.03 6.55
CA ALA A 888 60.63 41.15 5.66
C ALA A 888 59.14 41.45 5.38
N LEU A 889 58.23 40.68 5.98
CA LEU A 889 56.79 40.94 5.92
C LEU A 889 56.45 42.16 6.77
N THR A 890 56.02 43.27 6.16
CA THR A 890 55.69 44.49 6.89
C THR A 890 54.32 44.43 7.52
N ASP A 891 53.33 43.88 6.81
CA ASP A 891 51.96 43.74 7.29
C ASP A 891 51.20 42.66 6.50
N VAL A 892 50.11 42.15 7.05
CA VAL A 892 49.10 41.39 6.32
C VAL A 892 47.75 42.07 6.54
N ARG A 893 47.13 42.51 5.46
CA ARG A 893 45.85 43.22 5.48
C ARG A 893 44.72 42.29 5.08
N LEU A 894 43.73 42.18 5.96
CA LEU A 894 42.48 41.49 5.70
C LEU A 894 41.41 42.51 5.35
N THR A 895 40.96 42.49 4.12
CA THR A 895 39.87 43.34 3.66
C THR A 895 38.57 42.55 3.65
N PHE A 896 37.67 42.93 4.54
CA PHE A 896 36.32 42.41 4.64
C PHE A 896 35.39 43.24 3.75
N TYR A 897 34.78 42.58 2.77
CA TYR A 897 33.62 43.08 2.05
C TYR A 897 32.40 42.46 2.70
N TYR A 898 31.52 43.28 3.25
CA TYR A 898 30.35 42.79 3.96
C TYR A 898 29.13 43.69 3.72
N SER A 899 27.94 43.12 3.87
CA SER A 899 26.70 43.86 3.86
C SER A 899 26.23 44.10 5.30
N ALA A 900 25.87 45.34 5.63
CA ALA A 900 25.38 45.71 6.95
C ALA A 900 24.17 46.66 6.84
N ARG A 901 23.35 46.73 7.87
CA ARG A 901 22.27 47.71 7.99
C ARG A 901 22.66 48.79 8.99
N TYR A 902 22.03 49.95 8.90
CA TYR A 902 22.29 51.07 9.80
C TYR A 902 21.05 51.40 10.62
N ASP A 903 21.25 51.57 11.92
CA ASP A 903 20.25 52.09 12.85
C ASP A 903 20.84 53.28 13.60
N ARG A 904 20.13 54.41 13.58
CA ARG A 904 20.57 55.65 14.21
C ARG A 904 20.51 55.57 15.73
N ASP A 905 19.51 54.91 16.29
CA ASP A 905 19.38 54.83 17.76
C ASP A 905 20.48 53.92 18.31
N LEU A 906 20.81 52.85 17.57
CA LEU A 906 21.95 51.99 17.86
C LEU A 906 23.29 52.75 17.77
N HIS A 907 23.45 53.67 16.80
CA HIS A 907 24.66 54.49 16.67
C HIS A 907 24.96 55.28 17.96
N GLU A 908 23.97 56.00 18.49
CA GLU A 908 24.14 56.81 19.70
C GLU A 908 24.44 55.93 20.94
N GLN A 909 23.82 54.76 21.02
CA GLN A 909 24.05 53.80 22.10
C GLN A 909 25.46 53.18 22.02
N VAL A 910 25.89 52.74 20.83
CA VAL A 910 27.22 52.16 20.61
C VAL A 910 28.32 53.18 20.92
N LEU A 911 28.15 54.45 20.56
CA LEU A 911 29.11 55.50 20.92
C LEU A 911 29.22 55.69 22.44
N THR A 912 28.10 55.60 23.16
CA THR A 912 28.09 55.69 24.63
C THR A 912 28.80 54.48 25.24
N GLU A 913 28.50 53.28 24.75
CA GLU A 913 29.14 52.03 25.19
C GLU A 913 30.65 52.03 24.92
N LEU A 914 31.07 52.44 23.72
CA LEU A 914 32.49 52.58 23.36
C LEU A 914 33.20 53.62 24.26
N ALA A 915 32.52 54.69 24.67
CA ALA A 915 33.12 55.67 25.58
C ALA A 915 33.32 55.11 27.01
N GLU A 916 32.49 54.16 27.45
CA GLU A 916 32.55 53.54 28.78
C GLU A 916 33.50 52.34 28.84
N ARG A 917 33.82 51.73 27.70
CA ARG A 917 34.68 50.54 27.64
C ARG A 917 36.14 50.89 27.98
N PRO A 918 36.78 50.14 28.91
CA PRO A 918 38.22 50.23 29.10
C PRO A 918 38.93 49.88 27.78
N SER A 919 40.03 50.57 27.46
CA SER A 919 40.87 50.24 26.30
C SER A 919 40.32 50.59 24.91
N VAL A 920 39.20 51.32 24.76
CA VAL A 920 38.69 51.70 23.41
C VAL A 920 39.67 52.57 22.63
N HIS A 921 40.46 53.37 23.34
CA HIS A 921 41.57 54.11 22.76
C HIS A 921 42.93 53.44 23.00
N GLY A 922 42.93 52.16 23.37
CA GLY A 922 44.12 51.31 23.45
C GLY A 922 44.48 50.74 22.07
N ARG A 923 45.76 50.77 21.71
CA ARG A 923 46.31 50.15 20.51
C ARG A 923 47.64 49.50 20.84
N GLN A 924 47.96 48.47 20.07
CA GLN A 924 49.30 47.90 20.04
C GLN A 924 50.00 48.34 18.76
N ARG A 925 51.32 48.47 18.83
CA ARG A 925 52.17 48.75 17.67
C ARG A 925 53.48 48.00 17.81
N ALA A 926 53.80 47.19 16.81
CA ALA A 926 55.12 46.59 16.68
C ALA A 926 56.03 47.49 15.84
N VAL A 927 57.24 47.72 16.32
CA VAL A 927 58.29 48.48 15.62
C VAL A 927 59.48 47.56 15.39
N PRO A 928 59.49 46.77 14.31
CA PRO A 928 60.62 45.94 13.95
C PRO A 928 61.78 46.80 13.43
N LEU A 929 62.84 46.91 14.22
CA LEU A 929 63.93 47.85 13.96
C LEU A 929 64.69 47.53 12.67
N ARG A 930 64.93 46.26 12.35
CA ARG A 930 65.67 45.88 11.14
C ARG A 930 65.02 46.40 9.86
N TRP A 931 63.69 46.52 9.85
CA TRP A 931 62.92 46.82 8.64
C TRP A 931 62.45 48.27 8.59
N LEU A 932 62.05 48.84 9.73
CA LEU A 932 61.61 50.24 9.79
C LEU A 932 62.78 51.22 9.99
N TYR A 933 63.82 50.81 10.73
CA TYR A 933 64.98 51.63 11.06
C TYR A 933 66.30 50.85 10.86
N PRO A 934 66.58 50.39 9.62
CA PRO A 934 67.73 49.51 9.35
C PRO A 934 69.06 50.13 9.80
N ASP A 935 69.25 51.43 9.60
CA ASP A 935 70.48 52.13 10.00
C ASP A 935 70.71 52.07 11.52
N LEU A 936 69.65 52.26 12.32
CA LEU A 936 69.72 52.17 13.78
C LEU A 936 69.91 50.72 14.26
N PHE A 937 69.33 49.76 13.55
CA PHE A 937 69.49 48.35 13.85
C PHE A 937 70.91 47.85 13.60
N TYR A 938 71.51 48.18 12.45
CA TYR A 938 72.90 47.80 12.18
C TYR A 938 73.89 48.56 13.08
N LEU A 939 73.56 49.79 13.48
CA LEU A 939 74.31 50.50 14.53
C LEU A 939 74.27 49.73 15.85
N LEU A 940 73.11 49.22 16.28
CA LEU A 940 72.97 48.39 17.48
C LEU A 940 73.84 47.12 17.41
N GLN A 941 73.93 46.49 16.25
CA GLN A 941 74.79 45.30 16.09
C GLN A 941 76.27 45.64 16.28
N ASP A 942 76.72 46.79 15.78
CA ASP A 942 78.12 47.23 15.87
C ASP A 942 78.48 47.77 17.27
N THR A 943 77.71 48.73 17.78
CA THR A 943 78.02 49.44 19.04
C THR A 943 77.39 48.79 20.27
N GLY A 944 76.29 48.07 20.12
CA GLY A 944 75.48 47.54 21.22
C GLY A 944 74.48 48.54 21.79
N GLU A 945 74.38 49.76 21.26
CA GLU A 945 73.47 50.80 21.75
C GLU A 945 72.79 51.53 20.58
N LEU A 946 71.50 51.85 20.73
CA LEU A 946 70.77 52.71 19.80
C LEU A 946 69.88 53.70 20.54
N VAL A 947 69.58 54.81 19.86
CA VAL A 947 68.53 55.75 20.25
C VAL A 947 67.50 55.78 19.12
N LEU A 948 66.28 55.34 19.40
CA LEU A 948 65.14 55.31 18.48
C LEU A 948 64.24 56.52 18.74
N PRO A 949 64.23 57.53 17.83
CA PRO A 949 63.34 58.67 17.95
C PRO A 949 61.94 58.29 17.43
N LEU A 950 60.97 58.15 18.33
CA LEU A 950 59.56 58.01 17.94
C LEU A 950 58.89 59.38 17.99
N THR A 951 58.33 59.79 16.86
CA THR A 951 57.67 61.09 16.66
C THR A 951 56.17 60.91 16.41
N ALA A 952 55.42 62.01 16.40
CA ALA A 952 53.98 61.97 16.11
C ALA A 952 53.64 61.42 14.71
N SER A 953 54.58 61.44 13.74
CA SER A 953 54.37 60.84 12.42
C SER A 953 54.48 59.32 12.41
N ASP A 954 55.10 58.74 13.45
CA ASP A 954 55.21 57.29 13.60
C ASP A 954 53.93 56.66 14.17
N PHE A 955 52.91 57.47 14.49
CA PHE A 955 51.59 57.02 14.93
C PHE A 955 50.49 57.51 13.95
N PRO A 956 49.35 56.81 13.86
CA PRO A 956 48.23 57.23 13.01
C PRO A 956 47.78 58.67 13.29
N ARG A 957 47.49 59.43 12.22
CA ARG A 957 47.12 60.85 12.33
C ARG A 957 45.85 61.12 13.13
N SER A 958 44.97 60.14 13.27
CA SER A 958 43.75 60.23 14.09
C SER A 958 44.03 60.22 15.60
N GLN A 959 45.27 59.91 16.00
CA GLN A 959 45.67 59.74 17.39
C GLN A 959 46.49 60.96 17.86
N ARG A 960 46.33 61.33 19.12
CA ARG A 960 47.14 62.34 19.83
C ARG A 960 47.63 61.76 21.14
N ASP A 961 48.77 62.26 21.59
CA ASP A 961 49.31 62.03 22.92
C ASP A 961 49.29 60.53 23.33
N PRO A 962 49.95 59.64 22.57
CA PRO A 962 50.01 58.23 22.91
C PRO A 962 50.76 58.04 24.24
N VAL A 963 50.09 57.43 25.22
CA VAL A 963 50.61 57.11 26.56
C VAL A 963 50.76 55.60 26.66
N LEU A 964 51.96 55.15 27.02
CA LEU A 964 52.29 53.74 27.21
C LEU A 964 51.41 53.10 28.29
N THR A 965 50.91 51.92 27.97
CA THR A 965 50.19 51.02 28.86
C THR A 965 50.91 49.69 29.01
N GLU A 966 51.61 49.25 27.96
CA GLU A 966 52.41 48.03 27.92
C GLU A 966 53.67 48.25 27.09
N LEU A 967 54.74 47.56 27.45
CA LEU A 967 56.01 47.56 26.76
C LEU A 967 56.52 46.13 26.64
N GLY A 968 56.82 45.72 25.42
CA GLY A 968 57.45 44.45 25.15
C GLY A 968 58.58 44.59 24.14
N LEU A 969 59.40 43.57 24.06
CA LEU A 969 60.46 43.44 23.08
C LEU A 969 60.57 41.99 22.66
N VAL A 970 60.65 41.76 21.35
CA VAL A 970 60.89 40.44 20.77
C VAL A 970 62.24 40.49 20.07
N LEU A 971 63.18 39.68 20.55
CA LEU A 971 64.50 39.49 19.97
C LEU A 971 64.50 38.18 19.18
N THR A 972 64.81 38.29 17.89
CA THR A 972 64.95 37.14 17.00
C THR A 972 66.42 36.94 16.65
N THR A 973 66.92 35.72 16.68
CA THR A 973 68.27 35.37 16.22
C THR A 973 68.25 34.73 14.83
N ASP A 974 69.40 34.64 14.18
CA ASP A 974 69.57 34.01 12.86
C ASP A 974 69.46 32.46 12.89
N GLY A 975 69.15 31.89 14.04
CA GLY A 975 69.05 30.45 14.27
C GLY A 975 70.37 29.75 14.66
N SER A 976 71.52 30.44 14.61
CA SER A 976 72.82 29.90 15.04
C SER A 976 72.97 29.85 16.56
N ARG A 977 72.19 30.65 17.29
CA ARG A 977 72.09 30.68 18.76
C ARG A 977 70.64 30.84 19.20
N SER A 978 70.27 30.26 20.34
CA SER A 978 68.96 30.52 20.96
C SER A 978 68.84 31.99 21.37
N ALA A 979 67.64 32.56 21.22
CA ALA A 979 67.31 33.90 21.69
C ALA A 979 67.19 33.98 23.22
N GLN A 980 67.22 32.85 23.94
CA GLN A 980 67.05 32.78 25.40
C GLN A 980 68.25 33.33 26.17
N GLY A 981 67.96 34.10 27.23
CA GLY A 981 68.96 34.56 28.20
C GLY A 981 69.84 35.71 27.72
N ILE A 982 69.40 36.43 26.69
CA ILE A 982 70.04 37.67 26.23
C ILE A 982 69.48 38.83 27.06
N THR A 983 70.37 39.57 27.72
CA THR A 983 70.00 40.75 28.52
C THR A 983 69.91 41.98 27.63
N VAL A 984 68.77 42.66 27.64
CA VAL A 984 68.52 43.91 26.93
C VAL A 984 68.16 44.98 27.94
N GLU A 985 68.72 46.18 27.81
CA GLU A 985 68.33 47.33 28.60
C GLU A 985 67.49 48.28 27.75
N VAL A 986 66.37 48.74 28.30
CA VAL A 986 65.46 49.70 27.66
C VAL A 986 65.21 50.87 28.59
N ALA A 987 65.26 52.08 28.03
CA ALA A 987 64.82 53.31 28.65
C ALA A 987 63.75 53.97 27.75
N PRO A 988 62.45 53.97 28.13
CA PRO A 988 61.43 54.75 27.45
C PRO A 988 61.67 56.26 27.64
N PRO A 989 61.04 57.14 26.83
CA PRO A 989 61.31 58.58 26.85
C PRO A 989 61.14 59.27 28.21
N ALA A 990 60.26 58.73 29.05
CA ALA A 990 59.98 59.25 30.39
C ALA A 990 60.91 58.72 31.48
N ALA A 991 61.67 57.65 31.22
CA ALA A 991 62.59 57.05 32.18
C ALA A 991 63.99 57.65 32.04
N ALA A 992 64.60 58.02 33.17
CA ALA A 992 65.97 58.55 33.18
C ALA A 992 67.02 57.44 33.00
N ASP A 993 66.77 56.27 33.59
CA ASP A 993 67.68 55.13 33.63
C ASP A 993 67.17 53.96 32.78
N ALA A 994 68.07 53.27 32.08
CA ALA A 994 67.75 52.04 31.36
C ALA A 994 67.61 50.87 32.34
N VAL A 995 66.61 50.01 32.12
CA VAL A 995 66.36 48.83 32.98
C VAL A 995 66.67 47.56 32.22
N ALA A 996 67.55 46.74 32.77
CA ALA A 996 67.94 45.45 32.22
C ALA A 996 66.88 44.36 32.44
N ALA A 997 66.63 43.56 31.41
CA ALA A 997 65.80 42.36 31.48
C ALA A 997 66.35 41.28 30.55
N THR A 998 66.14 40.01 30.89
CA THR A 998 66.61 38.85 30.10
C THR A 998 65.48 38.26 29.28
N THR A 999 65.73 37.94 28.02
CA THR A 999 64.79 37.25 27.13
C THR A 999 64.45 35.84 27.62
N ASP A 1000 63.18 35.46 27.47
CA ASP A 1000 62.71 34.09 27.71
C ASP A 1000 63.08 33.12 26.57
N ALA A 1001 62.55 31.90 26.62
CA ALA A 1001 62.81 30.87 25.59
C ALA A 1001 62.33 31.25 24.18
N ALA A 1002 61.37 32.17 24.07
CA ALA A 1002 60.83 32.69 22.81
C ALA A 1002 61.50 34.01 22.36
N GLY A 1003 62.48 34.51 23.12
CA GLY A 1003 63.15 35.77 22.83
C GLY A 1003 62.35 37.00 23.30
N ILE A 1004 61.36 36.83 24.17
CA ILE A 1004 60.41 37.88 24.57
C ILE A 1004 60.81 38.47 25.93
N ILE A 1005 60.64 39.78 26.05
CA ILE A 1005 60.66 40.52 27.31
C ILE A 1005 59.38 41.37 27.35
N GLY A 1006 58.65 41.37 28.45
CA GLY A 1006 57.42 42.15 28.59
C GLY A 1006 57.37 42.93 29.91
N SER A 1007 56.51 43.94 29.95
CA SER A 1007 56.21 44.75 31.14
C SER A 1007 55.07 44.19 31.99
N GLU A 1008 54.46 43.07 31.61
CA GLU A 1008 53.40 42.43 32.40
C GLU A 1008 53.95 41.83 33.70
N THR A 1009 55.17 41.28 33.64
CA THR A 1009 55.88 40.69 34.78
C THR A 1009 57.38 41.00 34.67
N GLY A 1010 58.08 41.04 35.81
CA GLY A 1010 59.53 41.26 35.83
C GLY A 1010 59.94 42.74 35.93
N PRO A 1011 61.20 43.08 35.58
CA PRO A 1011 61.79 44.39 35.88
C PRO A 1011 61.25 45.55 35.02
N TRP A 1012 60.56 45.27 33.90
CA TRP A 1012 60.01 46.30 33.00
C TRP A 1012 58.61 46.80 33.39
N VAL A 1013 57.99 46.27 34.46
CA VAL A 1013 56.63 46.68 34.91
C VAL A 1013 56.53 48.19 35.13
N GLY A 1014 57.56 48.82 35.70
CA GLY A 1014 57.57 50.27 35.94
C GLY A 1014 57.79 51.13 34.69
N LEU A 1015 58.21 50.53 33.58
CA LEU A 1015 58.53 51.24 32.33
C LEU A 1015 57.32 51.46 31.42
N ALA A 1016 56.22 50.75 31.65
CA ALA A 1016 54.99 50.85 30.87
C ALA A 1016 54.12 52.05 31.29
N THR A 1017 54.74 53.20 31.54
CA THR A 1017 54.05 54.44 31.93
C THR A 1017 54.71 55.66 31.25
N GLY A 1018 53.92 56.67 30.89
CA GLY A 1018 54.41 57.91 30.26
C GLY A 1018 54.23 57.96 28.74
N PRO A 1019 54.65 59.05 28.07
CA PRO A 1019 54.50 59.22 26.63
C PRO A 1019 55.28 58.18 25.82
N ALA A 1020 54.65 57.65 24.77
CA ALA A 1020 55.30 56.76 23.81
C ALA A 1020 56.18 57.51 22.80
N ILE A 1021 55.95 58.82 22.63
CA ILE A 1021 56.71 59.72 21.77
C ILE A 1021 57.95 60.23 22.51
N GLY A 1022 59.10 60.19 21.82
CA GLY A 1022 60.39 60.68 22.29
C GLY A 1022 61.52 59.71 21.94
N ASP A 1023 62.69 59.93 22.55
CA ASP A 1023 63.89 59.14 22.31
C ASP A 1023 63.90 57.89 23.20
N TRP A 1024 63.81 56.72 22.57
CA TRP A 1024 63.93 55.42 23.22
C TRP A 1024 65.38 54.94 23.20
N ARG A 1025 65.98 54.65 24.35
CA ARG A 1025 67.34 54.08 24.41
C ARG A 1025 67.24 52.57 24.58
N ILE A 1026 67.87 51.82 23.67
CA ILE A 1026 67.89 50.36 23.72
C ILE A 1026 69.36 49.91 23.61
N SER A 1027 69.81 49.05 24.53
CA SER A 1027 71.17 48.51 24.52
C SER A 1027 71.20 47.00 24.75
N ILE A 1028 72.18 46.35 24.14
CA ILE A 1028 72.57 44.95 24.41
C ILE A 1028 74.00 45.00 24.98
N PRO A 1029 74.15 45.27 26.29
CA PRO A 1029 75.45 45.54 26.88
C PRO A 1029 76.32 44.28 26.85
N GLU A 1030 77.56 44.43 26.41
CA GLU A 1030 78.52 43.32 26.33
C GLU A 1030 78.82 42.73 27.71
N ALA A 1031 78.86 43.59 28.74
CA ALA A 1031 79.11 43.19 30.12
C ALA A 1031 78.04 42.23 30.69
N ALA A 1032 76.78 42.37 30.28
CA ALA A 1032 75.70 41.47 30.70
C ALA A 1032 75.50 40.28 29.74
N ASN A 1033 76.13 40.32 28.56
CA ASN A 1033 76.03 39.32 27.49
C ASN A 1033 77.40 38.82 27.05
N ALA A 1034 78.25 38.42 28.00
CA ALA A 1034 79.64 38.05 27.71
C ALA A 1034 79.73 36.96 26.62
N GLY A 1035 80.47 37.25 25.54
CA GLY A 1035 80.65 36.33 24.41
C GLY A 1035 79.45 36.21 23.45
N LEU A 1036 78.50 37.16 23.48
CA LEU A 1036 77.47 37.28 22.44
C LEU A 1036 78.04 38.03 21.22
N ASP A 1037 78.11 37.35 20.08
CA ASP A 1037 78.24 38.03 18.79
C ASP A 1037 76.88 38.66 18.44
N ARG A 1038 76.82 39.99 18.44
CA ARG A 1038 75.59 40.74 18.17
C ARG A 1038 75.12 40.60 16.71
N ALA A 1039 75.98 40.16 15.79
CA ALA A 1039 75.60 39.87 14.41
C ALA A 1039 74.58 38.72 14.32
N VAL A 1040 74.51 37.86 15.34
CA VAL A 1040 73.55 36.75 15.46
C VAL A 1040 72.12 37.25 15.73
N VAL A 1041 71.95 38.49 16.22
CA VAL A 1041 70.63 39.10 16.40
C VAL A 1041 70.07 39.44 15.02
N ALA A 1042 69.07 38.68 14.57
CA ALA A 1042 68.46 38.83 13.26
C ALA A 1042 67.39 39.94 13.22
N ASN A 1043 66.71 40.23 14.32
CA ASN A 1043 65.80 41.37 14.43
C ASN A 1043 65.56 41.71 15.91
N LEU A 1044 65.19 42.96 16.17
CA LEU A 1044 64.69 43.41 17.46
C LEU A 1044 63.40 44.21 17.20
N ALA A 1045 62.27 43.71 17.69
CA ALA A 1045 60.97 44.35 17.53
C ALA A 1045 60.49 44.91 18.87
N LEU A 1046 60.32 46.23 18.93
CA LEU A 1046 59.75 46.92 20.08
C LEU A 1046 58.22 46.85 19.99
N LEU A 1047 57.58 46.25 20.98
CA LEU A 1047 56.12 46.16 21.08
C LEU A 1047 55.62 47.23 22.05
N LEU A 1048 54.77 48.13 21.58
CA LEU A 1048 54.21 49.21 22.36
C LEU A 1048 52.70 49.00 22.49
N GLY A 1049 52.22 48.75 23.70
CA GLY A 1049 50.81 48.98 24.03
C GLY A 1049 50.66 50.41 24.52
N TYR A 1050 49.73 51.16 23.93
CA TYR A 1050 49.50 52.55 24.29
C TYR A 1050 48.03 52.93 24.21
N SER A 1051 47.62 53.84 25.09
CA SER A 1051 46.35 54.56 25.00
C SER A 1051 46.56 55.89 24.28
N TYR A 1052 45.58 56.39 23.54
CA TYR A 1052 45.67 57.68 22.85
C TYR A 1052 44.43 58.55 23.08
N THR A 1053 44.55 59.84 22.78
CA THR A 1053 43.40 60.75 22.71
C THR A 1053 42.99 60.90 21.24
N PRO A 1054 41.76 60.56 20.83
CA PRO A 1054 41.34 60.75 19.44
C PRO A 1054 41.38 62.23 19.04
N ARG A 1055 41.70 62.52 17.79
CA ARG A 1055 41.48 63.85 17.19
C ARG A 1055 39.98 64.06 16.99
N ALA A 1056 39.49 65.20 17.47
CA ALA A 1056 38.11 65.63 17.29
C ALA A 1056 37.80 65.98 15.84
#